data_AF-A0A7X7XIW5-F1
#
_entry.id   AF-A0A7X7XIW5-F1
#
_cell.length_a   1.000
_cell.length_b   1.000
_cell.length_c   1.000
_cell.angle_alpha   90.00
_cell.angle_beta   90.00
_cell.angle_gamma   90.00
#
_symmetry.space_group_name_H-M   'P 1'
#
loop_
_entity.id
_entity.type
_entity.pdbx_description
1 polymer ?
#
loop_
_entity_poly.entity_id
_entity_poly.type
_entity_poly.pdbx_seq_one_letter_code
_entity_poly.pdbx_strand_id
1 'polypeptide(L)'
;MTELVWHLARQGQQFGPYTWPQIQLMAREGYIQPGDLLWGPSLPQWTPAGRIQGLALPSPAAPAPPRPAVGAPVPPSAAPAYPPPAPPPAPVPPRIPPPAAPAAPAPAAGFAPSPAAPKRSGRSCLVIGIVLLALALLAGGIAALIWWAPWQDASGGAGDPGRNDTWTEPAAADFPTASVVPGDTAPESSGSVELGADRTGVALGDGTGVNFPALPGGDSLRLTLERRPNDVALDVEGLQTTGSLRVVTVDAANLASPDTAAACAPVITIPAKEVGAIAPGSLLLARLGDIRLGDEIQSGRLNLLPLRRQLDGRYAARDPFFPLLPVFQSPPAARTPASTPSPLRAMLRPAGRPGPALALGLFMPDLMAAPAASPTARANAIQYAVVTYQQSINWRREPQLVRMAPTWGKPERRQPLSQLSNLQREIELAKPVHNVFVLVHGRNEMEKSGLGTAPQIGAPWWYGYKRDVWTHLYEIYLKDHKERLNSTVFFEFIYPSFRPVFQGDGPTAEYFDRLVREQLKKQLDLKYPFNLFIVAHSMGGIVSRAGVQRFDGDLDSNFRHLATWGTPHLGSPLVSLNYAMTLPYYVLHVGMEKTAAIETIEKAFPATHPITRVEIGADWRRTLFDKILITDNPGTMDLRWTLGMPGYTSELALDRIGFTYDQAYIEKQFESMEKAAPYVNLRSGSHLYNQNLRQLNERDKYAGSDRYIFLYGVTAKGVKLNLSADWGDLYYQVTTLPKQTEIGFGATALWVLVDNPAQQYRGADLGDGDGASTVLSMTGHDLAGQVVNLGEADHEEYFGAPDTPGHFQLGGKATATARRTLAELGFGSDPRCDPPVARLEIAREEDLAEVLRGDRDGWLAVRGRLEWPGDPAAHRRIDPKKVEAFAFLSGAQSREPVEARGLTVRSSGEFEAELFVKDLRDAGLEPKGSLAACVRLFFGDGTALESEPVALAGDSGLLGLWVGTALVTEMNRDFILNKNLEAATDEVSAARASIIRHANKNRLYGFDYYKVKEPHKLNFMFERTDTNPAEAALMEGKYYVQCSYFDLRLLPQFFKPYKDNREGEVEVVVGADSFSISRKETRQEHGINNRWEWTASGKVTGDTLNGTFSVKENGVQTFSGTFEAKKLQ
;
A
#
# COMPACT_ATOMS: atom_id res chain seq x y z
N MET A 1 -11.57 49.32 -7.29
CA MET A 1 -12.93 49.22 -6.73
C MET A 1 -12.76 49.20 -5.22
N THR A 2 -13.42 50.09 -4.48
CA THR A 2 -13.40 50.12 -3.01
C THR A 2 -14.15 48.90 -2.48
N GLU A 3 -13.48 48.01 -1.76
CA GLU A 3 -14.12 46.83 -1.16
C GLU A 3 -15.23 47.23 -0.17
N LEU A 4 -16.34 46.50 -0.21
CA LEU A 4 -17.47 46.69 0.69
C LEU A 4 -17.11 46.19 2.09
N VAL A 5 -17.02 47.11 3.06
CA VAL A 5 -16.59 46.83 4.43
C VAL A 5 -17.76 46.55 5.38
N TRP A 6 -17.53 45.62 6.30
CA TRP A 6 -18.45 45.19 7.34
C TRP A 6 -17.89 45.51 8.73
N HIS A 7 -18.76 45.76 9.68
CA HIS A 7 -18.42 46.05 11.08
C HIS A 7 -19.22 45.15 12.01
N LEU A 8 -18.60 44.76 13.12
CA LEU A 8 -19.17 43.94 14.19
C LEU A 8 -19.25 44.78 15.46
N ALA A 9 -20.34 44.69 16.22
CA ALA A 9 -20.47 45.33 17.52
C ALA A 9 -20.93 44.32 18.57
N ARG A 10 -20.19 44.26 19.69
CA ARG A 10 -20.46 43.39 20.84
C ARG A 10 -20.32 44.21 22.12
N GLN A 11 -21.32 44.15 23.00
CA GLN A 11 -21.34 44.88 24.28
C GLN A 11 -21.07 46.39 24.14
N GLY A 12 -21.52 47.00 23.04
CA GLY A 12 -21.34 48.44 22.78
C GLY A 12 -19.99 48.84 22.18
N GLN A 13 -19.05 47.89 22.00
CA GLN A 13 -17.78 48.13 21.32
C GLN A 13 -17.84 47.67 19.86
N GLN A 14 -17.37 48.52 18.94
CA GLN A 14 -17.35 48.27 17.50
C GLN A 14 -15.97 47.77 17.05
N PHE A 15 -15.96 46.77 16.18
CA PHE A 15 -14.82 46.08 15.60
C PHE A 15 -14.93 46.10 14.06
N GLY A 16 -13.79 46.07 13.36
CA GLY A 16 -13.70 46.18 11.90
C GLY A 16 -12.91 47.42 11.45
N PRO A 17 -12.81 47.67 10.13
CA PRO A 17 -13.55 47.03 9.04
C PRO A 17 -13.09 45.59 8.72
N TYR A 18 -14.05 44.74 8.38
CA TYR A 18 -13.85 43.37 7.90
C TYR A 18 -14.43 43.20 6.50
N THR A 19 -13.90 42.27 5.71
CA THR A 19 -14.53 41.84 4.46
C THR A 19 -15.65 40.83 4.74
N TRP A 20 -16.58 40.64 3.80
CA TRP A 20 -17.64 39.64 3.95
C TRP A 20 -17.10 38.21 4.21
N PRO A 21 -16.05 37.73 3.51
CA PRO A 21 -15.42 36.44 3.83
C PRO A 21 -14.88 36.35 5.26
N GLN A 22 -14.30 37.43 5.81
CA GLN A 22 -13.82 37.46 7.20
C GLN A 22 -14.98 37.34 8.19
N ILE A 23 -16.11 38.01 7.95
CA ILE A 23 -17.31 37.87 8.78
C ILE A 23 -17.85 36.43 8.73
N GLN A 24 -17.85 35.78 7.56
CA GLN A 24 -18.28 34.39 7.43
C GLN A 24 -17.34 33.42 8.15
N LEU A 25 -16.03 33.65 8.07
CA LEU A 25 -15.03 32.87 8.81
C LEU A 25 -15.20 33.02 10.32
N MET A 26 -15.31 34.26 10.81
CA MET A 26 -15.50 34.57 12.23
C MET A 26 -16.82 33.97 12.78
N ALA A 27 -17.88 33.93 11.98
CA ALA A 27 -19.13 33.25 12.37
C ALA A 27 -18.98 31.73 12.46
N ARG A 28 -18.30 31.10 11.49
CA ARG A 28 -18.04 29.64 11.48
C ARG A 28 -17.14 29.20 12.64
N GLU A 29 -16.17 30.03 13.01
CA GLU A 29 -15.25 29.78 14.13
C GLU A 29 -15.86 30.10 15.50
N GLY A 30 -17.11 30.58 15.54
CA GLY A 30 -17.82 30.92 16.79
C GLY A 30 -17.38 32.25 17.43
N TYR A 31 -16.53 33.02 16.74
CA TYR A 31 -16.14 34.36 17.16
C TYR A 31 -17.28 35.37 17.02
N ILE A 32 -18.28 35.12 16.18
CA ILE A 32 -19.54 35.86 16.14
C ILE A 32 -20.63 35.02 16.80
N GLN A 33 -21.34 35.61 17.74
CA GLN A 33 -22.44 35.01 18.48
C GLN A 33 -23.77 35.50 17.88
N PRO A 34 -24.87 34.72 17.97
CA PRO A 34 -26.16 35.11 17.39
C PRO A 34 -26.68 36.48 17.82
N GLY A 35 -26.31 36.94 19.02
CA GLY A 35 -26.68 38.24 19.57
C GLY A 35 -25.77 39.42 19.21
N ASP A 36 -24.63 39.19 18.54
CA ASP A 36 -23.77 40.30 18.11
C ASP A 36 -24.40 41.08 16.97
N LEU A 37 -24.11 42.37 16.89
CA LEU A 37 -24.63 43.23 15.83
C LEU A 37 -23.63 43.34 14.69
N LEU A 38 -24.09 43.14 13.46
CA LEU A 38 -23.31 43.37 12.25
C LEU A 38 -23.91 44.52 11.44
N TRP A 39 -23.05 45.33 10.85
CA TRP A 39 -23.43 46.38 9.90
C TRP A 39 -22.56 46.27 8.66
N GLY A 40 -23.17 46.41 7.49
CA GLY A 40 -22.50 46.34 6.20
C GLY A 40 -23.37 46.96 5.11
N PRO A 41 -22.87 47.11 3.89
CA PRO A 41 -23.50 47.96 2.87
C PRO A 41 -24.84 47.41 2.36
N SER A 42 -25.10 46.12 2.57
CA SER A 42 -26.37 45.45 2.25
C SER A 42 -27.37 45.43 3.41
N LEU A 43 -27.04 46.01 4.57
CA LEU A 43 -27.92 46.06 5.75
C LEU A 43 -28.38 47.49 6.03
N PRO A 44 -29.70 47.74 6.20
CA PRO A 44 -30.21 49.09 6.46
C PRO A 44 -29.84 49.62 7.86
N GLN A 45 -29.48 48.72 8.78
CA GLN A 45 -29.15 49.04 10.18
C GLN A 45 -28.32 47.91 10.80
N TRP A 46 -27.73 48.18 11.97
CA TRP A 46 -27.06 47.15 12.78
C TRP A 46 -28.03 45.99 13.05
N THR A 47 -27.69 44.81 12.55
CA THR A 47 -28.57 43.65 12.54
C THR A 47 -27.92 42.52 13.34
N PRO A 48 -28.64 41.87 14.27
CA PRO A 48 -28.12 40.71 14.98
C PRO A 48 -27.63 39.64 14.00
N ALA A 49 -26.44 39.09 14.25
CA ALA A 49 -25.79 38.11 13.38
C ALA A 49 -26.70 36.90 13.11
N GLY A 50 -27.48 36.48 14.12
CA GLY A 50 -28.46 35.40 14.00
C GLY A 50 -29.62 35.65 13.03
N ARG A 51 -29.80 36.89 12.56
CA ARG A 51 -30.86 37.28 11.61
C ARG A 51 -30.36 37.49 10.18
N ILE A 52 -29.06 37.35 9.94
CA ILE A 52 -28.46 37.56 8.62
C ILE A 52 -28.45 36.22 7.86
N GLN A 53 -29.31 36.12 6.84
CA GLN A 53 -29.35 34.94 5.97
C GLN A 53 -27.99 34.71 5.30
N GLY A 54 -27.47 33.48 5.37
CA GLY A 54 -26.17 33.10 4.81
C GLY A 54 -24.98 33.21 5.78
N LEU A 55 -25.20 33.69 7.02
CA LEU A 55 -24.20 33.67 8.08
C LEU A 55 -24.39 32.42 8.97
N ALA A 56 -23.57 31.40 8.74
CA ALA A 56 -23.64 30.14 9.51
C ALA A 56 -23.06 30.35 10.91
N LEU A 57 -23.93 30.38 11.92
CA LEU A 57 -23.56 30.50 13.33
C LEU A 57 -23.73 29.14 14.04
N PRO A 58 -22.82 28.74 14.93
CA PRO A 58 -22.98 27.53 15.72
C PRO A 58 -24.20 27.64 16.64
N SER A 59 -24.99 26.56 16.76
CA SER A 59 -26.16 26.53 17.66
C SER A 59 -25.73 26.65 19.13
N PRO A 60 -26.46 27.43 19.96
CA PRO A 60 -26.19 27.48 21.40
C PRO A 60 -26.31 26.10 22.03
N ALA A 61 -25.32 25.71 22.83
CA ALA A 61 -25.35 24.46 23.60
C ALA A 61 -26.55 24.47 24.55
N ALA A 62 -27.36 23.41 24.51
CA ALA A 62 -28.46 23.22 25.45
C ALA A 62 -27.91 23.07 26.89
N PRO A 63 -28.57 23.62 27.92
CA PRO A 63 -28.14 23.43 29.31
C PRO A 63 -28.18 21.95 29.68
N ALA A 64 -27.14 21.48 30.37
CA ALA A 64 -27.06 20.10 30.84
C ALA A 64 -28.21 19.78 31.81
N PRO A 65 -28.86 18.61 31.72
CA PRO A 65 -29.86 18.18 32.70
C PRO A 65 -29.21 17.99 34.08
N PRO A 66 -29.93 18.26 35.18
CA PRO A 66 -29.39 18.14 36.53
C PRO A 66 -29.01 16.69 36.85
N ARG A 67 -27.79 16.53 37.35
CA ARG A 67 -27.19 15.24 37.73
C ARG A 67 -27.94 14.63 38.93
N PRO A 68 -28.38 13.35 38.89
CA PRO A 68 -28.93 12.67 40.06
C PRO A 68 -27.86 12.51 41.16
N ALA A 69 -28.27 12.72 42.41
CA ALA A 69 -27.42 12.53 43.59
C ALA A 69 -27.06 11.06 43.78
N VAL A 70 -25.77 10.78 44.01
CA VAL A 70 -25.23 9.45 44.30
C VAL A 70 -25.50 9.12 45.77
N GLY A 71 -26.24 8.04 46.04
CA GLY A 71 -26.34 7.50 47.40
C GLY A 71 -27.60 6.68 47.72
N ALA A 72 -27.78 5.51 47.09
CA ALA A 72 -28.55 4.40 47.64
C ALA A 72 -28.16 3.08 46.93
N PRO A 73 -27.97 1.96 47.66
CA PRO A 73 -27.60 0.68 47.05
C PRO A 73 -28.82 0.03 46.38
N VAL A 74 -28.64 -0.41 45.13
CA VAL A 74 -29.64 -1.18 44.37
C VAL A 74 -29.30 -2.68 44.48
N PRO A 75 -30.29 -3.57 44.74
CA PRO A 75 -30.08 -5.02 44.87
C PRO A 75 -29.71 -5.67 43.52
N PRO A 76 -29.00 -6.83 43.53
CA PRO A 76 -28.54 -7.47 42.29
C PRO A 76 -29.72 -8.01 41.48
N SER A 77 -29.79 -7.61 40.20
CA SER A 77 -30.70 -8.16 39.20
C SER A 77 -30.12 -9.45 38.62
N ALA A 78 -30.95 -10.49 38.56
CA ALA A 78 -30.61 -11.85 38.13
C ALA A 78 -30.23 -11.91 36.63
N ALA A 79 -29.12 -12.59 36.34
CA ALA A 79 -28.73 -12.95 34.98
C ALA A 79 -29.63 -14.07 34.41
N PRO A 80 -29.93 -14.09 33.11
CA PRO A 80 -30.57 -15.24 32.46
C PRO A 80 -29.64 -16.46 32.49
N ALA A 81 -30.19 -17.60 32.93
CA ALA A 81 -29.47 -18.86 33.07
C ALA A 81 -29.10 -19.45 31.70
N TYR A 82 -27.79 -19.65 31.49
CA TYR A 82 -27.27 -20.55 30.46
C TYR A 82 -27.34 -22.01 30.95
N PRO A 83 -27.61 -22.99 30.06
CA PRO A 83 -27.59 -24.40 30.41
C PRO A 83 -26.16 -24.86 30.81
N PRO A 84 -26.03 -25.80 31.75
CA PRO A 84 -24.73 -26.23 32.26
C PRO A 84 -23.89 -26.93 31.18
N PRO A 85 -22.56 -26.73 31.17
CA PRO A 85 -21.65 -27.41 30.25
C PRO A 85 -21.61 -28.92 30.53
N ALA A 86 -21.50 -29.70 29.45
CA ALA A 86 -21.38 -31.15 29.51
C ALA A 86 -20.14 -31.60 30.33
N PRO A 87 -20.22 -32.72 31.07
CA PRO A 87 -19.12 -33.21 31.88
C PRO A 87 -17.91 -33.61 31.02
N PRO A 88 -16.68 -33.42 31.53
CA PRO A 88 -15.46 -33.78 30.82
C PRO A 88 -15.35 -35.30 30.62
N PRO A 89 -14.73 -35.78 29.53
CA PRO A 89 -14.48 -37.20 29.33
C PRO A 89 -13.56 -37.75 30.43
N ALA A 90 -13.83 -38.99 30.85
CA ALA A 90 -13.12 -39.70 31.90
C ALA A 90 -11.60 -39.82 31.63
N PRO A 91 -10.76 -39.83 32.67
CA PRO A 91 -9.30 -39.91 32.53
C PRO A 91 -8.87 -41.24 31.90
N VAL A 92 -8.04 -41.13 30.86
CA VAL A 92 -7.33 -42.27 30.25
C VAL A 92 -6.27 -42.78 31.25
N PRO A 93 -6.19 -44.09 31.55
CA PRO A 93 -5.17 -44.64 32.42
C PRO A 93 -3.75 -44.50 31.84
N PRO A 94 -2.71 -44.36 32.69
CA PRO A 94 -1.34 -44.11 32.23
C PRO A 94 -0.80 -45.28 31.39
N ARG A 95 -0.25 -44.97 30.21
CA ARG A 95 0.52 -45.92 29.41
C ARG A 95 1.86 -46.19 30.09
N ILE A 96 2.04 -47.44 30.48
CA ILE A 96 3.29 -48.03 30.97
C ILE A 96 4.30 -48.04 29.80
N PRO A 97 5.55 -47.55 29.99
CA PRO A 97 6.61 -47.73 29.00
C PRO A 97 7.13 -49.18 29.02
N PRO A 98 7.48 -49.78 27.87
CA PRO A 98 8.04 -51.13 27.81
C PRO A 98 9.48 -51.20 28.39
N PRO A 99 9.92 -52.39 28.83
CA PRO A 99 11.11 -52.57 29.67
C PRO A 99 12.42 -52.50 28.88
N ALA A 100 13.45 -51.96 29.55
CA ALA A 100 14.84 -51.95 29.11
C ALA A 100 15.50 -53.34 29.25
N ALA A 101 16.33 -53.71 28.28
CA ALA A 101 17.27 -54.84 28.36
C ALA A 101 18.71 -54.32 28.70
N PRO A 102 19.59 -55.16 29.28
CA PRO A 102 20.57 -54.74 30.27
C PRO A 102 22.00 -54.47 29.76
N ALA A 103 22.77 -53.80 30.61
CA ALA A 103 24.13 -53.30 30.46
C ALA A 103 25.26 -54.32 30.77
N ALA A 104 26.51 -53.96 30.40
CA ALA A 104 27.74 -54.03 31.23
C ALA A 104 28.98 -53.49 30.43
N PRO A 105 30.15 -53.16 31.05
CA PRO A 105 30.35 -52.11 32.07
C PRO A 105 31.66 -51.25 31.91
N ALA A 106 31.74 -50.23 32.79
CA ALA A 106 32.78 -49.29 33.30
C ALA A 106 34.30 -49.65 33.19
N PRO A 107 35.30 -48.72 33.37
CA PRO A 107 35.43 -47.66 34.41
C PRO A 107 36.17 -46.36 33.95
N ALA A 108 36.55 -45.33 34.74
CA ALA A 108 36.11 -44.70 36.00
C ALA A 108 36.86 -43.35 36.15
N ALA A 109 36.30 -42.46 36.98
CA ALA A 109 36.92 -41.47 37.89
C ALA A 109 37.85 -40.35 37.39
N GLY A 110 37.47 -39.10 37.74
CA GLY A 110 38.31 -38.26 38.59
C GLY A 110 38.87 -36.94 38.03
N PHE A 111 38.58 -35.86 38.78
CA PHE A 111 39.32 -34.60 38.95
C PHE A 111 39.33 -33.50 37.85
N ALA A 112 38.81 -32.33 38.24
CA ALA A 112 39.29 -31.00 37.80
C ALA A 112 40.61 -30.67 38.57
N PRO A 113 41.51 -29.73 38.16
CA PRO A 113 41.25 -28.44 37.49
C PRO A 113 42.23 -28.03 36.36
N SER A 114 41.96 -26.86 35.75
CA SER A 114 42.73 -26.14 34.69
C SER A 114 44.22 -25.92 35.03
N PRO A 115 45.12 -25.86 34.01
CA PRO A 115 45.68 -24.55 33.62
C PRO A 115 46.12 -24.37 32.15
N ALA A 116 46.14 -23.10 31.72
CA ALA A 116 47.12 -22.38 30.87
C ALA A 116 47.58 -22.88 29.46
N ALA A 117 47.81 -21.88 28.59
CA ALA A 117 48.13 -21.90 27.16
C ALA A 117 49.45 -22.60 26.72
N PRO A 118 49.63 -22.79 25.38
CA PRO A 118 50.83 -22.25 24.74
C PRO A 118 50.62 -21.53 23.39
N LYS A 119 51.66 -20.78 23.00
CA LYS A 119 51.78 -19.80 21.88
C LYS A 119 52.32 -20.39 20.56
N ARG A 120 51.93 -19.73 19.45
CA ARG A 120 52.62 -19.53 18.12
C ARG A 120 52.74 -20.78 17.21
N SER A 121 52.74 -20.68 15.88
CA SER A 121 53.27 -19.66 14.95
C SER A 121 52.58 -19.64 13.58
N GLY A 122 52.59 -18.48 12.91
CA GLY A 122 52.00 -18.27 11.60
C GLY A 122 52.87 -18.61 10.38
N ARG A 123 52.34 -18.18 9.22
CA ARG A 123 52.79 -18.33 7.83
C ARG A 123 52.16 -19.52 7.08
N SER A 124 50.87 -19.39 6.74
CA SER A 124 50.25 -20.03 5.55
C SER A 124 48.96 -19.35 5.06
N CYS A 125 48.40 -18.34 5.75
CA CYS A 125 47.12 -17.73 5.35
C CYS A 125 47.18 -16.60 4.30
N LEU A 126 48.38 -16.12 3.91
CA LEU A 126 48.48 -14.93 3.04
C LEU A 126 48.17 -15.24 1.56
N VAL A 127 48.51 -16.45 1.07
CA VAL A 127 48.37 -16.80 -0.35
C VAL A 127 46.92 -17.14 -0.72
N ILE A 128 46.18 -17.78 0.18
CA ILE A 128 44.74 -18.08 -0.02
C ILE A 128 43.91 -16.79 0.03
N GLY A 129 44.28 -15.83 0.89
CA GLY A 129 43.62 -14.53 0.97
C GLY A 129 43.76 -13.68 -0.30
N ILE A 130 44.93 -13.72 -0.96
CA ILE A 130 45.17 -12.96 -2.21
C ILE A 130 44.39 -13.58 -3.38
N VAL A 131 44.28 -14.91 -3.45
CA VAL A 131 43.52 -15.59 -4.52
C VAL A 131 42.01 -15.35 -4.37
N LEU A 132 41.48 -15.33 -3.14
CA LEU A 132 40.07 -15.01 -2.89
C LEU A 132 39.76 -13.53 -3.12
N LEU A 133 40.70 -12.62 -2.83
CA LEU A 133 40.57 -11.19 -3.13
C LEU A 133 40.61 -10.93 -4.64
N ALA A 134 41.49 -11.62 -5.38
CA ALA A 134 41.56 -11.52 -6.84
C ALA A 134 40.29 -12.08 -7.52
N LEU A 135 39.73 -13.19 -7.03
CA LEU A 135 38.45 -13.74 -7.51
C LEU A 135 37.27 -12.81 -7.17
N ALA A 136 37.27 -12.16 -6.01
CA ALA A 136 36.25 -11.17 -5.65
C ALA A 136 36.35 -9.89 -6.50
N LEU A 137 37.56 -9.45 -6.86
CA LEU A 137 37.78 -8.30 -7.74
C LEU A 137 37.43 -8.60 -9.21
N LEU A 138 37.67 -9.84 -9.68
CA LEU A 138 37.26 -10.30 -11.01
C LEU A 138 35.73 -10.47 -11.12
N ALA A 139 35.06 -10.93 -10.07
CA ALA A 139 33.59 -10.99 -10.01
C ALA A 139 32.96 -9.59 -9.90
N GLY A 140 33.59 -8.66 -9.17
CA GLY A 140 33.15 -7.26 -9.05
C GLY A 140 33.35 -6.45 -10.34
N GLY A 141 34.40 -6.73 -11.11
CA GLY A 141 34.70 -6.04 -12.37
C GLY A 141 33.71 -6.33 -13.50
N ILE A 142 33.12 -7.53 -13.54
CA ILE A 142 32.11 -7.91 -14.53
C ILE A 142 30.72 -7.34 -14.17
N ALA A 143 30.41 -7.22 -12.87
CA ALA A 143 29.18 -6.55 -12.40
C ALA A 143 29.21 -5.03 -12.65
N ALA A 144 30.38 -4.38 -12.52
CA ALA A 144 30.54 -2.94 -12.74
C ALA A 144 30.42 -2.55 -14.24
N LEU A 145 30.76 -3.44 -15.17
CA LEU A 145 30.62 -3.19 -16.61
C LEU A 145 29.18 -3.37 -17.13
N ILE A 146 28.32 -4.07 -16.39
CA ILE A 146 26.87 -4.14 -16.66
C ILE A 146 26.14 -2.94 -16.02
N TRP A 147 26.73 -2.29 -15.02
CA TRP A 147 26.13 -1.18 -14.26
C TRP A 147 26.41 0.22 -14.83
N TRP A 148 27.37 0.35 -15.77
CA TRP A 148 27.81 1.63 -16.32
C TRP A 148 27.51 1.81 -17.82
N ALA A 149 26.41 1.24 -18.30
CA ALA A 149 25.78 1.70 -19.53
C ALA A 149 24.64 2.67 -19.14
N PRO A 150 24.67 3.93 -19.58
CA PRO A 150 23.51 4.81 -19.43
C PRO A 150 22.38 4.16 -20.22
N TRP A 151 21.33 3.71 -19.53
CA TRP A 151 20.07 3.38 -20.18
C TRP A 151 19.54 4.69 -20.75
N GLN A 152 19.89 4.94 -22.01
CA GLN A 152 19.26 5.97 -22.82
C GLN A 152 17.79 5.62 -22.92
N ASP A 153 16.97 6.56 -22.46
CA ASP A 153 15.54 6.53 -22.61
C ASP A 153 15.18 6.28 -24.08
N ALA A 154 14.57 5.13 -24.37
CA ALA A 154 13.76 4.98 -25.56
C ALA A 154 12.41 5.69 -25.35
N SER A 155 12.44 7.00 -25.11
CA SER A 155 11.30 7.91 -25.20
C SER A 155 11.70 9.12 -26.03
N GLY A 156 12.01 8.86 -27.29
CA GLY A 156 12.41 9.86 -28.28
C GLY A 156 11.82 9.55 -29.65
N GLY A 157 10.54 9.22 -29.71
CA GLY A 157 9.81 9.23 -30.98
C GLY A 157 9.48 10.68 -31.32
N ALA A 158 10.31 11.32 -32.15
CA ALA A 158 9.96 12.57 -32.78
C ALA A 158 8.67 12.37 -33.57
N GLY A 159 7.58 12.96 -33.08
CA GLY A 159 6.32 13.05 -33.80
C GLY A 159 6.50 13.91 -35.03
N ASP A 160 6.12 13.36 -36.18
CA ASP A 160 5.82 14.06 -37.42
C ASP A 160 4.88 15.26 -37.12
N PRO A 161 5.20 16.50 -37.54
CA PRO A 161 4.43 17.70 -37.17
C PRO A 161 3.07 17.83 -37.91
N GLY A 162 2.46 16.72 -38.29
CA GLY A 162 1.34 16.66 -39.23
C GLY A 162 0.15 15.81 -38.80
N ARG A 163 -0.24 15.76 -37.51
CA ARG A 163 -1.57 15.25 -37.12
C ARG A 163 -2.00 15.76 -35.74
N ASN A 164 -2.81 16.82 -35.72
CA ASN A 164 -3.34 17.47 -34.51
C ASN A 164 -4.49 16.66 -33.87
N ASP A 165 -4.22 15.47 -33.30
CA ASP A 165 -5.19 14.75 -32.44
C ASP A 165 -4.51 13.95 -31.31
N THR A 166 -3.39 14.43 -30.77
CA THR A 166 -2.83 13.89 -29.52
C THR A 166 -3.46 14.57 -28.32
N TRP A 167 -4.45 13.92 -27.71
CA TRP A 167 -4.82 14.17 -26.32
C TRP A 167 -3.62 13.80 -25.42
N THR A 168 -2.91 14.81 -24.94
CA THR A 168 -2.01 14.70 -23.79
C THR A 168 -2.85 14.77 -22.52
N GLU A 169 -2.61 13.84 -21.58
CA GLU A 169 -3.14 14.01 -20.22
C GLU A 169 -2.63 15.37 -19.69
N PRO A 170 -3.50 16.22 -19.10
CA PRO A 170 -3.02 17.44 -18.49
C PRO A 170 -1.99 17.04 -17.43
N ALA A 171 -0.76 17.53 -17.58
CA ALA A 171 0.20 17.51 -16.49
C ALA A 171 -0.52 18.04 -15.24
N ALA A 172 -0.23 17.46 -14.05
CA ALA A 172 -0.80 17.95 -12.81
C ALA A 172 -0.73 19.48 -12.82
N ALA A 173 -1.88 20.15 -12.68
CA ALA A 173 -1.85 21.57 -12.48
C ALA A 173 -0.96 21.83 -11.26
N ASP A 174 -0.12 22.85 -11.35
CA ASP A 174 0.64 23.30 -10.20
C ASP A 174 -0.22 24.29 -9.44
N PHE A 175 -0.30 24.13 -8.13
CA PHE A 175 -0.84 25.12 -7.22
C PHE A 175 -0.16 26.46 -7.45
N PRO A 176 -0.91 27.56 -7.41
CA PRO A 176 -0.32 28.89 -7.53
C PRO A 176 0.66 29.14 -6.39
N THR A 177 1.82 29.72 -6.72
CA THR A 177 2.85 30.11 -5.77
C THR A 177 2.85 31.62 -5.58
N ALA A 178 3.10 32.10 -4.36
CA ALA A 178 3.26 33.52 -4.11
C ALA A 178 4.66 34.01 -4.50
N SER A 179 4.79 35.27 -4.93
CA SER A 179 6.12 35.88 -5.09
C SER A 179 6.81 36.01 -3.73
N VAL A 180 8.12 35.78 -3.71
CA VAL A 180 8.94 36.03 -2.51
C VAL A 180 9.01 37.53 -2.21
N VAL A 181 9.12 37.87 -0.92
CA VAL A 181 9.37 39.25 -0.51
C VAL A 181 10.82 39.59 -0.86
N PRO A 182 11.09 40.71 -1.56
CA PRO A 182 12.45 41.13 -1.89
C PRO A 182 13.34 41.24 -0.64
N GLY A 183 14.61 40.90 -0.81
CA GLY A 183 15.61 40.94 0.25
C GLY A 183 16.12 42.35 0.59
N ASP A 184 15.82 43.35 -0.23
CA ASP A 184 16.31 44.71 -0.06
C ASP A 184 15.68 45.40 1.16
N THR A 185 16.53 45.89 2.06
CA THR A 185 16.09 46.54 3.30
C THR A 185 17.11 47.57 3.77
N ALA A 186 16.64 48.59 4.50
CA ALA A 186 17.53 49.50 5.19
C ALA A 186 18.26 48.75 6.33
N PRO A 187 19.61 48.76 6.33
CA PRO A 187 20.38 48.14 7.40
C PRO A 187 20.02 48.72 8.77
N GLU A 188 19.86 47.85 9.75
CA GLU A 188 19.53 48.22 11.12
C GLU A 188 20.34 47.33 12.08
N SER A 189 20.84 47.89 13.18
CA SER A 189 21.68 47.18 14.15
C SER A 189 21.27 47.57 15.55
N SER A 190 21.28 46.60 16.46
CA SER A 190 21.08 46.85 17.88
C SER A 190 22.28 47.51 18.56
N GLY A 191 23.44 47.55 17.90
CA GLY A 191 24.72 47.74 18.57
C GLY A 191 25.08 46.55 19.48
N SER A 192 26.21 46.65 20.17
CA SER A 192 26.64 45.63 21.12
C SER A 192 25.86 45.76 22.43
N VAL A 193 25.15 44.71 22.79
CA VAL A 193 24.27 44.64 23.96
C VAL A 193 24.76 43.53 24.87
N GLU A 194 24.99 43.84 26.15
CA GLU A 194 25.32 42.84 27.16
C GLU A 194 24.06 42.16 27.69
N LEU A 195 24.07 40.83 27.68
CA LEU A 195 23.03 39.94 28.16
C LEU A 195 23.54 39.19 29.40
N GLY A 196 22.64 38.91 30.34
CA GLY A 196 22.92 38.31 31.64
C GLY A 196 21.62 37.91 32.32
N ALA A 197 21.63 37.80 33.65
CA ALA A 197 20.43 37.47 34.42
C ALA A 197 19.26 38.45 34.20
N ASP A 198 19.53 39.76 34.14
CA ASP A 198 18.51 40.81 34.07
C ASP A 198 18.05 41.17 32.65
N ARG A 199 18.83 40.78 31.64
CA ARG A 199 18.55 41.09 30.23
C ARG A 199 18.85 39.88 29.37
N THR A 200 17.80 39.26 28.85
CA THR A 200 17.91 37.99 28.13
C THR A 200 17.82 38.12 26.61
N GLY A 201 17.67 39.32 26.04
CA GLY A 201 17.53 39.45 24.59
C GLY A 201 17.60 40.88 24.04
N VAL A 202 17.46 40.96 22.72
CA VAL A 202 17.50 42.19 21.93
C VAL A 202 16.46 42.16 20.81
N ALA A 203 15.92 43.32 20.45
CA ALA A 203 14.97 43.48 19.35
C ALA A 203 15.34 44.72 18.52
N LEU A 204 14.97 44.68 17.24
CA LEU A 204 15.04 45.80 16.30
C LEU A 204 13.66 46.46 16.16
N GLY A 205 13.63 47.68 15.62
CA GLY A 205 12.42 48.49 15.48
C GLY A 205 11.35 47.89 14.56
N ASP A 206 11.69 46.88 13.76
CA ASP A 206 10.75 46.18 12.89
C ASP A 206 10.07 44.95 13.51
N GLY A 207 10.41 44.64 14.75
CA GLY A 207 9.92 43.46 15.46
C GLY A 207 10.78 42.21 15.29
N THR A 208 11.91 42.28 14.55
CA THR A 208 12.93 41.23 14.55
C THR A 208 13.56 41.15 15.93
N GLY A 209 13.72 39.96 16.49
CA GLY A 209 14.31 39.81 17.83
C GLY A 209 15.08 38.51 18.02
N VAL A 210 16.00 38.52 18.98
CA VAL A 210 16.76 37.35 19.43
C VAL A 210 16.74 37.32 20.95
N ASN A 211 16.26 36.20 21.51
CA ASN A 211 16.15 36.00 22.96
C ASN A 211 16.89 34.73 23.38
N PHE A 212 17.73 34.84 24.41
CA PHE A 212 18.43 33.76 25.09
C PHE A 212 17.70 33.35 26.39
N PRO A 213 17.99 32.15 26.93
CA PRO A 213 17.70 31.82 28.32
C PRO A 213 18.42 32.78 29.29
N ALA A 214 17.91 32.93 30.52
CA ALA A 214 18.58 33.72 31.54
C ALA A 214 19.90 33.04 31.97
N LEU A 215 20.99 33.82 32.03
CA LEU A 215 22.30 33.31 32.44
C LEU A 215 22.42 33.29 33.98
N PRO A 216 23.19 32.35 34.56
CA PRO A 216 23.50 32.34 35.98
C PRO A 216 24.14 33.65 36.46
N GLY A 217 23.96 34.00 37.73
CA GLY A 217 24.52 35.23 38.31
C GLY A 217 26.04 35.26 38.21
N GLY A 218 26.58 36.28 37.53
CA GLY A 218 28.01 36.46 37.28
C GLY A 218 28.45 36.18 35.83
N ASP A 219 27.62 35.49 35.05
CA ASP A 219 27.87 35.20 33.63
C ASP A 219 27.23 36.27 32.73
N SER A 220 27.98 36.74 31.73
CA SER A 220 27.46 37.65 30.71
C SER A 220 27.97 37.34 29.30
N LEU A 221 27.19 37.73 28.29
CA LEU A 221 27.61 37.68 26.89
C LEU A 221 27.24 38.97 26.17
N ARG A 222 28.03 39.39 25.18
CA ARG A 222 27.71 40.52 24.31
C ARG A 222 27.15 40.02 22.99
N LEU A 223 26.04 40.62 22.58
CA LEU A 223 25.29 40.28 21.38
C LEU A 223 25.14 41.52 20.49
N THR A 224 25.32 41.34 19.19
CA THR A 224 24.89 42.31 18.17
C THR A 224 23.92 41.61 17.22
N LEU A 225 22.70 42.13 17.11
CA LEU A 225 21.71 41.71 16.12
C LEU A 225 21.61 42.76 15.02
N GLU A 226 21.68 42.32 13.77
CA GLU A 226 21.58 43.18 12.60
C GLU A 226 20.56 42.63 11.61
N ARG A 227 19.82 43.54 10.97
CA ARG A 227 19.01 43.25 9.77
C ARG A 227 19.65 43.96 8.59
N ARG A 228 19.84 43.26 7.47
CA ARG A 228 20.52 43.77 6.27
C ARG A 228 19.90 43.20 4.99
N PRO A 229 20.21 43.77 3.81
CA PRO A 229 19.85 43.18 2.53
C PRO A 229 20.23 41.70 2.45
N ASN A 230 19.34 40.88 1.91
CA ASN A 230 19.57 39.44 1.80
C ASN A 230 20.46 39.10 0.61
N ASP A 231 21.62 38.51 0.92
CA ASP A 231 22.63 38.09 -0.05
C ASP A 231 22.92 36.58 0.00
N VAL A 232 22.07 35.81 0.69
CA VAL A 232 22.22 34.36 0.81
C VAL A 232 21.80 33.68 -0.50
N ALA A 233 22.73 32.94 -1.10
CA ALA A 233 22.48 32.06 -2.23
C ALA A 233 22.40 30.60 -1.75
N LEU A 234 21.32 29.90 -2.14
CA LEU A 234 21.08 28.50 -1.83
C LEU A 234 21.11 27.70 -3.13
N ASP A 235 21.96 26.68 -3.20
CA ASP A 235 22.02 25.76 -4.34
C ASP A 235 21.19 24.50 -4.05
N VAL A 236 19.88 24.71 -3.82
CA VAL A 236 18.91 23.64 -3.55
C VAL A 236 17.69 23.86 -4.44
N GLU A 237 17.42 22.89 -5.31
CA GLU A 237 16.32 22.98 -6.26
C GLU A 237 14.96 23.17 -5.54
N GLY A 238 14.19 24.17 -5.98
CA GLY A 238 12.87 24.49 -5.44
C GLY A 238 12.84 25.28 -4.12
N LEU A 239 14.01 25.61 -3.54
CA LEU A 239 14.12 26.41 -2.32
C LEU A 239 14.50 27.87 -2.67
N GLN A 240 13.79 28.84 -2.08
CA GLN A 240 14.03 30.27 -2.33
C GLN A 240 14.09 31.04 -1.01
N THR A 241 14.96 32.05 -0.92
CA THR A 241 14.97 32.98 0.21
C THR A 241 13.85 34.02 0.07
N THR A 242 13.32 34.50 1.19
CA THR A 242 12.33 35.58 1.24
C THR A 242 12.69 36.55 2.37
N GLY A 243 12.50 37.84 2.09
CA GLY A 243 12.78 38.92 3.04
C GLY A 243 14.26 39.11 3.36
N SER A 244 14.51 39.91 4.38
CA SER A 244 15.80 40.42 4.82
C SER A 244 16.66 39.35 5.50
N LEU A 245 17.98 39.52 5.46
CA LEU A 245 18.94 38.72 6.21
C LEU A 245 19.09 39.23 7.63
N ARG A 246 19.21 38.30 8.58
CA ARG A 246 19.58 38.61 9.98
C ARG A 246 21.00 38.13 10.23
N VAL A 247 21.81 38.95 10.87
CA VAL A 247 23.16 38.61 11.27
C VAL A 247 23.28 38.76 12.78
N VAL A 248 23.69 37.69 13.43
CA VAL A 248 23.88 37.63 14.88
C VAL A 248 25.35 37.41 15.17
N THR A 249 25.98 38.36 15.87
CA THR A 249 27.37 38.27 16.33
C THR A 249 27.37 38.17 17.85
N VAL A 250 28.14 37.22 18.40
CA VAL A 250 28.25 37.03 19.85
C VAL A 250 29.71 37.01 20.30
N ASP A 251 29.96 37.67 21.43
CA ASP A 251 31.19 37.59 22.21
C ASP A 251 30.84 37.06 23.61
N ALA A 252 31.51 35.97 23.98
CA ALA A 252 31.18 35.13 25.13
C ALA A 252 32.29 35.08 26.18
N ALA A 253 33.18 36.08 26.18
CA ALA A 253 34.38 36.10 27.02
C ALA A 253 34.12 36.01 28.54
N ASN A 254 32.90 36.34 28.99
CA ASN A 254 32.52 36.42 30.41
C ASN A 254 31.60 35.27 30.88
N LEU A 255 31.66 34.09 30.25
CA LEU A 255 30.96 32.88 30.72
C LEU A 255 31.89 32.02 31.57
N ALA A 256 31.44 31.65 32.78
CA ALA A 256 32.26 30.92 33.76
C ALA A 256 32.52 29.45 33.39
N SER A 257 31.69 28.81 32.54
CA SER A 257 31.88 27.41 32.15
C SER A 257 31.48 27.09 30.70
N PRO A 258 32.13 26.09 30.08
CA PRO A 258 31.71 25.51 28.80
C PRO A 258 30.29 24.91 28.83
N ASP A 259 29.79 24.51 30.00
CA ASP A 259 28.45 23.94 30.16
C ASP A 259 27.37 25.03 30.13
N THR A 260 27.62 26.21 30.74
CA THR A 260 26.77 27.40 30.58
C THR A 260 26.76 27.87 29.11
N ALA A 261 27.87 27.63 28.40
CA ALA A 261 27.96 27.96 27.00
C ALA A 261 27.20 26.95 26.10
N ALA A 262 27.27 25.67 26.42
CA ALA A 262 26.40 24.67 25.80
C ALA A 262 24.91 25.03 26.00
N ALA A 263 24.59 25.74 27.11
CA ALA A 263 23.27 26.19 27.55
C ALA A 263 22.50 27.19 26.65
N CYS A 264 23.21 27.80 25.69
CA CYS A 264 22.72 28.92 24.92
C CYS A 264 22.08 28.46 23.59
N ALA A 265 20.74 28.44 23.54
CA ALA A 265 19.95 28.18 22.34
C ALA A 265 18.87 29.27 22.13
N PRO A 266 19.19 30.33 21.36
CA PRO A 266 18.32 31.49 21.25
C PRO A 266 17.09 31.23 20.38
N VAL A 267 16.02 31.98 20.66
CA VAL A 267 14.81 32.06 19.83
C VAL A 267 14.90 33.32 18.98
N ILE A 268 14.90 33.13 17.66
CA ILE A 268 14.83 34.19 16.66
C ILE A 268 13.37 34.45 16.30
N THR A 269 12.96 35.70 16.35
CA THR A 269 11.62 36.17 15.95
C THR A 269 11.72 36.97 14.65
N ILE A 270 10.85 36.65 13.70
CA ILE A 270 10.78 37.22 12.36
C ILE A 270 9.39 37.86 12.14
N PRO A 271 9.31 39.13 11.71
CA PRO A 271 8.04 39.80 11.40
C PRO A 271 7.28 39.14 10.23
N ALA A 272 5.94 39.15 10.28
CA ALA A 272 5.11 38.56 9.22
C ALA A 272 5.33 39.17 7.83
N LYS A 273 5.70 40.46 7.76
CA LYS A 273 5.97 41.18 6.50
C LYS A 273 7.14 40.59 5.67
N GLU A 274 8.03 39.82 6.31
CA GLU A 274 9.18 39.18 5.66
C GLU A 274 8.80 37.96 4.80
N VAL A 275 7.59 37.47 5.03
CA VAL A 275 7.01 36.29 4.40
C VAL A 275 5.95 36.69 3.36
N GLY A 276 5.21 37.77 3.61
CA GLY A 276 4.16 38.23 2.69
C GLY A 276 3.00 37.23 2.60
N ALA A 277 2.61 36.89 1.36
CA ALA A 277 1.49 35.98 1.07
C ALA A 277 1.91 34.51 0.90
N ILE A 278 3.17 34.17 1.16
CA ILE A 278 3.64 32.78 1.06
C ILE A 278 2.90 31.89 2.05
N ALA A 279 2.48 30.70 1.59
CA ALA A 279 1.81 29.72 2.42
C ALA A 279 2.68 29.35 3.65
N PRO A 280 2.19 29.53 4.89
CA PRO A 280 2.98 29.30 6.11
C PRO A 280 3.57 27.89 6.21
N GLY A 281 2.83 26.89 5.72
CA GLY A 281 3.27 25.49 5.70
C GLY A 281 4.44 25.20 4.75
N SER A 282 4.89 26.18 3.96
CA SER A 282 6.05 26.05 3.06
C SER A 282 7.31 26.73 3.57
N LEU A 283 7.31 27.26 4.80
CA LEU A 283 8.36 28.13 5.31
C LEU A 283 9.31 27.44 6.29
N LEU A 284 10.60 27.78 6.19
CA LEU A 284 11.66 27.38 7.12
C LEU A 284 12.59 28.57 7.37
N LEU A 285 13.50 28.46 8.35
CA LEU A 285 14.56 29.45 8.59
C LEU A 285 15.93 28.83 8.28
N ALA A 286 16.59 29.28 7.21
CA ALA A 286 17.96 28.91 6.90
C ALA A 286 18.93 29.59 7.86
N ARG A 287 19.75 28.79 8.56
CA ARG A 287 20.84 29.19 9.44
C ARG A 287 22.17 28.84 8.77
N LEU A 288 22.97 29.86 8.46
CA LEU A 288 24.34 29.71 7.97
C LEU A 288 25.32 30.18 9.05
N GLY A 289 26.30 29.35 9.38
CA GLY A 289 27.34 29.71 10.33
C GLY A 289 28.04 28.50 10.91
N ASP A 290 29.11 28.75 11.65
CA ASP A 290 29.95 27.70 12.21
C ASP A 290 29.17 26.90 13.27
N ILE A 291 29.44 25.60 13.36
CA ILE A 291 28.92 24.73 14.42
C ILE A 291 30.07 23.96 15.07
N ARG A 292 29.91 23.62 16.35
CA ARG A 292 30.85 22.76 17.08
C ARG A 292 30.17 21.43 17.44
N LEU A 293 30.76 20.32 17.02
CA LEU A 293 30.30 18.95 17.28
C LEU A 293 31.37 18.22 18.10
N GLY A 294 31.26 18.25 19.43
CA GLY A 294 32.33 17.79 20.32
C GLY A 294 33.58 18.67 20.16
N ASP A 295 34.70 18.06 19.77
CA ASP A 295 35.96 18.77 19.53
C ASP A 295 36.13 19.25 18.07
N GLU A 296 35.21 18.89 17.17
CA GLU A 296 35.26 19.27 15.75
C GLU A 296 34.48 20.57 15.48
N ILE A 297 35.04 21.49 14.71
CA ILE A 297 34.35 22.71 14.23
C ILE A 297 34.07 22.55 12.73
N GLN A 298 32.81 22.72 12.33
CA GLN A 298 32.40 22.76 10.93
C GLN A 298 31.98 24.17 10.57
N SER A 299 32.80 24.85 9.77
CA SER A 299 32.54 26.24 9.37
C SER A 299 31.55 26.35 8.21
N GLY A 300 30.72 27.40 8.23
CA GLY A 300 29.83 27.75 7.11
C GLY A 300 28.70 26.75 6.81
N ARG A 301 28.26 25.96 7.80
CA ARG A 301 27.23 24.93 7.60
C ARG A 301 25.83 25.54 7.47
N LEU A 302 25.08 25.11 6.46
CA LEU A 302 23.64 25.37 6.32
C LEU A 302 22.84 24.40 7.18
N ASN A 303 21.92 24.93 7.99
CA ASN A 303 20.88 24.16 8.67
C ASN A 303 19.53 24.83 8.43
N LEU A 304 18.46 24.06 8.28
CA LEU A 304 17.11 24.59 8.13
C LEU A 304 16.36 24.41 9.43
N LEU A 305 15.83 25.47 10.03
CA LEU A 305 15.14 25.43 11.31
C LEU A 305 13.62 25.50 11.07
N PRO A 306 12.79 24.74 11.83
CA PRO A 306 11.35 24.85 11.75
C PRO A 306 10.91 26.28 12.11
N LEU A 307 10.12 26.90 11.24
CA LEU A 307 9.63 28.26 11.42
C LEU A 307 8.14 28.23 11.76
N ARG A 308 7.77 28.65 12.97
CA ARG A 308 6.39 28.56 13.46
C ARG A 308 5.75 29.92 13.56
N ARG A 309 4.48 30.02 13.19
CA ARG A 309 3.67 31.24 13.39
C ARG A 309 3.21 31.32 14.85
N GLN A 310 3.46 32.45 15.50
CA GLN A 310 3.03 32.79 16.86
C GLN A 310 1.60 33.36 16.85
N LEU A 311 0.96 33.41 18.03
CA LEU A 311 -0.41 33.92 18.20
C LEU A 311 -0.58 35.38 17.75
N ASP A 312 0.48 36.17 17.86
CA ASP A 312 0.52 37.57 17.41
C ASP A 312 0.79 37.73 15.90
N GLY A 313 0.88 36.61 15.18
CA GLY A 313 1.11 36.57 13.73
C GLY A 313 2.57 36.61 13.31
N ARG A 314 3.53 36.85 14.20
CA ARG A 314 4.98 36.78 13.90
C ARG A 314 5.43 35.33 13.72
N TYR A 315 6.63 35.14 13.20
CA TYR A 315 7.24 33.82 13.08
C TYR A 315 8.39 33.68 14.07
N ALA A 316 8.59 32.49 14.62
CA ALA A 316 9.70 32.21 15.51
C ALA A 316 10.36 30.86 15.20
N ALA A 317 11.67 30.83 15.33
CA ALA A 317 12.48 29.61 15.22
C ALA A 317 13.54 29.62 16.33
N ARG A 318 13.80 28.44 16.88
CA ARG A 318 14.87 28.24 17.86
C ARG A 318 16.13 27.79 17.13
N ASP A 319 17.28 28.39 17.42
CA ASP A 319 18.57 27.90 16.90
C ASP A 319 19.24 26.98 17.93
N PRO A 320 19.07 25.64 17.82
CA PRO A 320 19.79 24.72 18.67
C PRO A 320 21.27 24.68 18.30
N PHE A 321 21.73 25.14 17.13
CA PHE A 321 23.12 24.99 16.68
C PHE A 321 24.00 26.22 17.01
N PHE A 322 23.50 27.16 17.80
CA PHE A 322 24.18 28.40 18.17
C PHE A 322 25.55 28.21 18.88
N PRO A 323 26.70 28.41 18.23
CA PRO A 323 27.99 28.22 18.88
C PRO A 323 28.24 29.27 19.97
N LEU A 324 28.94 28.85 21.03
CA LEU A 324 29.82 29.74 21.77
C LEU A 324 31.26 29.31 21.44
N LEU A 325 31.81 29.93 20.40
CA LEU A 325 33.23 29.81 20.10
C LEU A 325 33.98 30.52 21.23
N PRO A 326 34.85 29.85 22.01
CA PRO A 326 35.76 30.59 22.86
C PRO A 326 36.65 31.42 21.92
N VAL A 327 36.70 32.73 22.14
CA VAL A 327 37.64 33.63 21.47
C VAL A 327 39.04 33.28 21.98
N PHE A 328 39.60 32.17 21.53
CA PHE A 328 41.03 31.96 21.60
C PHE A 328 41.64 32.62 20.38
N GLN A 329 42.51 33.59 20.65
CA GLN A 329 43.40 34.23 19.71
C GLN A 329 44.12 33.17 18.87
N SER A 330 43.54 32.80 17.73
CA SER A 330 44.23 32.07 16.68
C SER A 330 44.14 32.94 15.42
N PRO A 331 45.27 33.13 14.70
CA PRO A 331 45.26 33.89 13.46
C PRO A 331 44.24 33.27 12.49
N PRO A 332 43.66 34.06 11.57
CA PRO A 332 42.63 33.57 10.66
C PRO A 332 43.14 32.32 9.95
N ALA A 333 42.58 31.16 10.32
CA ALA A 333 42.93 29.92 9.67
C ALA A 333 42.56 30.07 8.19
N ALA A 334 43.53 29.81 7.32
CA ALA A 334 43.29 29.78 5.89
C ALA A 334 42.07 28.89 5.61
N ARG A 335 41.12 29.37 4.81
CA ARG A 335 39.98 28.57 4.34
C ARG A 335 40.52 27.37 3.55
N THR A 336 40.80 26.26 4.21
CA THR A 336 41.07 24.99 3.54
C THR A 336 39.74 24.35 3.19
N PRO A 337 39.55 23.87 1.95
CA PRO A 337 38.33 23.14 1.58
C PRO A 337 38.15 21.93 2.52
N ALA A 338 36.89 21.59 2.79
CA ALA A 338 36.50 20.57 3.75
C ALA A 338 37.38 19.31 3.66
N SER A 339 38.07 18.98 4.74
CA SER A 339 38.87 17.77 4.83
C SER A 339 37.98 16.52 4.74
N THR A 340 38.57 15.45 4.23
CA THR A 340 38.01 14.09 4.20
C THR A 340 37.35 13.74 5.54
N PRO A 341 36.17 13.09 5.52
CA PRO A 341 35.34 12.87 6.70
C PRO A 341 36.07 12.14 7.83
N SER A 342 35.81 12.53 9.09
CA SER A 342 36.42 11.94 10.29
C SER A 342 36.12 10.43 10.43
N PRO A 343 36.94 9.65 11.16
CA PRO A 343 36.72 8.21 11.37
C PRO A 343 35.36 7.88 12.02
N LEU A 344 34.83 8.77 12.85
CA LEU A 344 33.47 8.70 13.41
C LEU A 344 32.38 8.75 12.32
N ARG A 345 32.61 9.51 11.24
CA ARG A 345 31.76 9.59 10.04
C ARG A 345 31.82 8.32 9.18
N ALA A 346 32.82 7.45 9.37
CA ALA A 346 32.90 6.12 8.75
C ALA A 346 32.17 5.03 9.55
N MET A 347 32.13 5.13 10.90
CA MET A 347 31.37 4.19 11.76
C MET A 347 29.85 4.40 11.69
N LEU A 348 29.39 5.59 11.30
CA LEU A 348 27.97 5.95 11.21
C LEU A 348 27.42 5.93 9.77
N ARG A 349 28.23 5.50 8.80
CA ARG A 349 27.70 5.09 7.48
C ARG A 349 27.17 3.67 7.61
N PRO A 350 25.96 3.36 7.12
CA PRO A 350 25.61 1.98 6.82
C PRO A 350 26.69 1.44 5.87
N ALA A 351 27.21 0.26 6.17
CA ALA A 351 28.26 -0.34 5.37
C ALA A 351 27.79 -0.56 3.92
N GLY A 352 28.26 0.27 3.00
CA GLY A 352 28.53 -0.06 1.59
C GLY A 352 27.48 -0.88 0.82
N ARG A 353 26.18 -0.64 1.01
CA ARG A 353 25.13 -1.20 0.14
C ARG A 353 24.36 -0.08 -0.54
N PRO A 354 24.36 0.02 -1.89
CA PRO A 354 23.29 0.69 -2.60
C PRO A 354 22.07 -0.23 -2.50
N GLY A 355 21.28 -0.03 -1.45
CA GLY A 355 20.01 -0.73 -1.19
C GLY A 355 18.98 0.29 -0.69
N PRO A 356 17.68 -0.01 -0.79
CA PRO A 356 16.60 0.97 -0.71
C PRO A 356 16.57 1.64 0.66
N ALA A 357 16.92 2.91 0.70
CA ALA A 357 16.73 3.73 1.90
C ALA A 357 15.28 4.26 1.92
N LEU A 358 14.29 3.39 2.13
CA LEU A 358 12.93 3.80 2.49
C LEU A 358 12.85 3.85 4.03
N ALA A 359 13.51 4.87 4.54
CA ALA A 359 13.75 5.11 5.94
C ALA A 359 12.48 5.65 6.68
N LEU A 360 12.30 5.41 7.97
CA LEU A 360 11.14 5.79 8.79
C LEU A 360 11.08 7.28 9.19
N GLY A 361 11.69 8.13 8.37
CA GLY A 361 11.73 9.57 8.61
C GLY A 361 12.14 9.89 10.04
N LEU A 362 13.31 9.44 10.47
CA LEU A 362 13.92 9.85 11.75
C LEU A 362 15.32 10.44 11.59
N PHE A 363 16.00 10.30 10.45
CA PHE A 363 17.41 10.72 10.29
C PHE A 363 17.68 11.28 8.88
N MET A 364 18.36 12.44 8.76
CA MET A 364 18.72 13.07 7.48
C MET A 364 20.24 13.27 7.35
N PRO A 365 20.97 12.40 6.62
CA PRO A 365 22.39 12.61 6.35
C PRO A 365 22.69 13.54 5.15
N ASP A 366 21.81 13.66 4.16
CA ASP A 366 22.17 14.26 2.85
C ASP A 366 22.03 15.80 2.78
N LEU A 367 21.14 16.42 3.57
CA LEU A 367 21.08 17.90 3.66
C LEU A 367 22.29 18.51 4.40
N MET A 368 23.13 17.70 5.04
CA MET A 368 24.28 18.11 5.84
C MET A 368 25.46 18.64 4.98
N ALA A 369 25.33 18.64 3.64
CA ALA A 369 26.40 18.98 2.70
C ALA A 369 25.99 19.99 1.60
N ALA A 370 24.77 20.55 1.63
CA ALA A 370 24.31 21.49 0.61
C ALA A 370 25.13 22.80 0.63
N PRO A 371 25.69 23.27 -0.50
CA PRO A 371 26.44 24.50 -0.54
C PRO A 371 25.49 25.70 -0.41
N ALA A 372 25.74 26.53 0.60
CA ALA A 372 25.13 27.85 0.73
C ALA A 372 26.25 28.87 0.92
N ALA A 373 26.13 30.01 0.26
CA ALA A 373 27.13 31.06 0.33
C ALA A 373 26.46 32.42 0.58
N SER A 374 27.11 33.24 1.40
CA SER A 374 26.81 34.67 1.55
C SER A 374 28.11 35.43 1.30
N PRO A 375 28.18 36.31 0.29
CA PRO A 375 29.36 37.14 0.01
C PRO A 375 29.80 38.00 1.19
N THR A 376 28.87 38.35 2.10
CA THR A 376 29.15 39.20 3.27
C THR A 376 29.30 38.43 4.58
N ALA A 377 29.38 37.09 4.53
CA ALA A 377 29.61 36.26 5.72
C ALA A 377 30.92 36.63 6.46
N ARG A 378 30.83 36.82 7.78
CA ARG A 378 31.95 37.14 8.66
C ARG A 378 32.29 35.96 9.55
N ALA A 379 33.57 35.84 9.93
CA ALA A 379 33.96 34.91 10.99
C ALA A 379 33.22 35.28 12.29
N ASN A 380 32.75 34.27 13.03
CA ASN A 380 32.00 34.41 14.29
C ASN A 380 30.62 35.11 14.18
N ALA A 381 30.01 35.10 12.99
CA ALA A 381 28.65 35.57 12.79
C ALA A 381 27.73 34.44 12.29
N ILE A 382 26.49 34.42 12.79
CA ILE A 382 25.45 33.48 12.36
C ILE A 382 24.44 34.26 11.55
N GLN A 383 24.13 33.73 10.38
CA GLN A 383 23.22 34.33 9.41
C GLN A 383 21.91 33.57 9.39
N TYR A 384 20.79 34.28 9.41
CA TYR A 384 19.45 33.71 9.30
C TYR A 384 18.65 34.34 8.17
N ALA A 385 18.15 33.52 7.26
CA ALA A 385 17.26 33.93 6.17
C ALA A 385 16.01 33.05 6.17
N VAL A 386 14.83 33.65 6.00
CA VAL A 386 13.61 32.84 5.80
C VAL A 386 13.68 32.23 4.40
N VAL A 387 13.28 30.97 4.29
CA VAL A 387 13.23 30.26 3.01
C VAL A 387 11.85 29.64 2.81
N THR A 388 11.45 29.51 1.55
CA THR A 388 10.23 28.81 1.14
C THR A 388 10.55 27.70 0.14
N TYR A 389 9.85 26.58 0.25
CA TYR A 389 9.92 25.47 -0.69
C TYR A 389 8.69 25.34 -1.59
N GLN A 390 7.90 26.42 -1.70
CA GLN A 390 6.68 26.40 -2.51
C GLN A 390 6.90 26.08 -3.99
N GLN A 391 8.13 26.21 -4.50
CA GLN A 391 8.52 25.85 -5.87
C GLN A 391 8.94 24.38 -6.02
N SER A 392 9.14 23.66 -4.92
CA SER A 392 9.47 22.23 -4.91
C SER A 392 8.33 21.42 -5.55
N ILE A 393 8.68 20.42 -6.36
CA ILE A 393 7.70 19.50 -6.95
C ILE A 393 6.84 18.80 -5.87
N ASN A 394 7.38 18.62 -4.66
CA ASN A 394 6.68 18.03 -3.53
C ASN A 394 5.68 18.97 -2.85
N TRP A 395 5.68 20.25 -3.20
CA TRP A 395 4.69 21.22 -2.73
C TRP A 395 3.77 21.72 -3.82
N ARG A 396 4.30 22.01 -5.01
CA ARG A 396 3.52 22.72 -6.05
C ARG A 396 2.52 21.85 -6.78
N ARG A 397 2.69 20.52 -6.86
CA ARG A 397 1.77 19.66 -7.62
C ARG A 397 0.39 19.56 -6.96
N GLU A 398 -0.66 19.65 -7.75
CA GLU A 398 -2.01 19.28 -7.28
C GLU A 398 -2.17 17.76 -7.11
N PRO A 399 -3.02 17.30 -6.16
CA PRO A 399 -3.46 15.92 -6.12
C PRO A 399 -4.12 15.50 -7.43
N GLN A 400 -3.88 14.25 -7.86
CA GLN A 400 -4.44 13.67 -9.06
C GLN A 400 -5.18 12.38 -8.75
N LEU A 401 -6.24 12.11 -9.50
CA LEU A 401 -6.92 10.81 -9.52
C LEU A 401 -6.72 10.18 -10.90
N VAL A 402 -5.76 9.27 -11.00
CA VAL A 402 -5.29 8.71 -12.28
C VAL A 402 -5.96 7.37 -12.54
N ARG A 403 -6.62 7.22 -13.70
CA ARG A 403 -7.19 5.93 -14.11
C ARG A 403 -6.09 4.97 -14.55
N MET A 404 -6.10 3.75 -14.00
CA MET A 404 -5.10 2.72 -14.23
C MET A 404 -5.72 1.51 -14.91
N ALA A 405 -5.00 0.95 -15.89
CA ALA A 405 -5.36 -0.29 -16.56
C ALA A 405 -4.46 -1.43 -16.05
N PRO A 406 -5.02 -2.47 -15.40
CA PRO A 406 -4.27 -3.67 -15.01
C PRO A 406 -3.62 -4.36 -16.23
N THR A 407 -2.37 -4.79 -16.12
CA THR A 407 -1.65 -5.49 -17.20
C THR A 407 -0.51 -6.35 -16.70
N TRP A 408 -0.28 -7.51 -17.33
CA TRP A 408 0.92 -8.33 -17.10
C TRP A 408 2.17 -7.76 -17.77
N GLY A 409 2.01 -6.85 -18.74
CA GLY A 409 3.10 -6.32 -19.57
C GLY A 409 4.01 -5.31 -18.88
N LYS A 410 3.75 -4.99 -17.61
CA LYS A 410 4.51 -4.04 -16.81
C LYS A 410 4.89 -4.66 -15.45
N PRO A 411 6.10 -4.39 -14.91
CA PRO A 411 6.50 -4.87 -13.58
C PRO A 411 5.53 -4.45 -12.47
N GLU A 412 5.00 -3.23 -12.55
CA GLU A 412 4.06 -2.65 -11.61
C GLU A 412 2.62 -3.18 -11.74
N ARG A 413 2.40 -4.12 -12.67
CA ARG A 413 1.13 -4.81 -13.01
C ARG A 413 0.00 -3.92 -13.50
N ARG A 414 0.32 -2.70 -13.91
CA ARG A 414 -0.63 -1.69 -14.39
C ARG A 414 0.07 -0.66 -15.26
N GLN A 415 -0.72 0.14 -15.96
CA GLN A 415 -0.24 1.35 -16.62
C GLN A 415 -1.32 2.43 -16.64
N PRO A 416 -0.95 3.73 -16.63
CA PRO A 416 -1.90 4.83 -16.73
C PRO A 416 -2.69 4.79 -18.05
N LEU A 417 -3.94 5.27 -18.01
CA LEU A 417 -4.82 5.35 -19.19
C LEU A 417 -4.19 6.16 -20.34
N SER A 418 -3.43 7.21 -20.03
CA SER A 418 -2.68 8.01 -21.03
C SER A 418 -1.62 7.24 -21.79
N GLN A 419 -1.06 6.18 -21.20
CA GLN A 419 -0.01 5.35 -21.80
C GLN A 419 -0.58 4.20 -22.66
N LEU A 420 -1.91 4.02 -22.69
CA LEU A 420 -2.57 3.06 -23.57
C LEU A 420 -2.56 3.54 -25.03
N SER A 421 -2.53 2.57 -25.96
CA SER A 421 -2.85 2.86 -27.36
C SER A 421 -4.31 3.32 -27.49
N ASN A 422 -4.66 4.02 -28.58
CA ASN A 422 -6.03 4.52 -28.78
C ASN A 422 -7.09 3.41 -28.66
N LEU A 423 -6.84 2.26 -29.30
CA LEU A 423 -7.74 1.10 -29.22
C LEU A 423 -7.86 0.55 -27.78
N GLN A 424 -6.73 0.37 -27.08
CA GLN A 424 -6.76 -0.09 -25.69
C GLN A 424 -7.50 0.89 -24.78
N ARG A 425 -7.34 2.18 -25.02
CA ARG A 425 -8.02 3.25 -24.28
C ARG A 425 -9.52 3.23 -24.54
N GLU A 426 -9.96 3.08 -25.79
CA GLU A 426 -11.37 2.94 -26.14
C GLU A 426 -11.99 1.72 -25.44
N ILE A 427 -11.32 0.57 -25.47
CA ILE A 427 -11.75 -0.65 -24.77
C ILE A 427 -11.86 -0.41 -23.27
N GLU A 428 -10.86 0.22 -22.66
CA GLU A 428 -10.85 0.52 -21.22
C GLU A 428 -11.99 1.48 -20.86
N LEU A 429 -12.20 2.57 -21.62
CA LEU A 429 -13.26 3.54 -21.39
C LEU A 429 -14.67 2.96 -21.62
N ALA A 430 -14.81 1.93 -22.47
CA ALA A 430 -16.07 1.28 -22.76
C ALA A 430 -16.51 0.26 -21.68
N LYS A 431 -15.64 -0.09 -20.72
CA LYS A 431 -15.98 -1.06 -19.66
C LYS A 431 -17.16 -0.60 -18.81
N PRO A 432 -18.14 -1.48 -18.53
CA PRO A 432 -19.20 -1.20 -17.56
C PRO A 432 -18.61 -0.86 -16.19
N VAL A 433 -19.08 0.23 -15.57
CA VAL A 433 -18.62 0.63 -14.23
C VAL A 433 -19.48 -0.06 -13.18
N HIS A 434 -19.02 -1.22 -12.69
CA HIS A 434 -19.70 -1.98 -11.64
C HIS A 434 -18.92 -1.93 -10.32
N ASN A 435 -17.63 -2.26 -10.34
CA ASN A 435 -16.72 -2.11 -9.21
C ASN A 435 -15.73 -0.96 -9.47
N VAL A 436 -15.55 -0.09 -8.49
CA VAL A 436 -14.63 1.06 -8.55
C VAL A 436 -13.65 0.95 -7.41
N PHE A 437 -12.35 0.86 -7.74
CA PHE A 437 -11.28 0.96 -6.76
C PHE A 437 -10.66 2.35 -6.80
N VAL A 438 -10.51 2.97 -5.64
CA VAL A 438 -9.67 4.15 -5.45
C VAL A 438 -8.53 3.79 -4.49
N LEU A 439 -7.31 3.72 -5.04
CA LEU A 439 -6.11 3.35 -4.32
C LEU A 439 -5.38 4.61 -3.87
N VAL A 440 -5.29 4.83 -2.55
CA VAL A 440 -4.83 6.09 -1.95
C VAL A 440 -3.44 5.93 -1.38
N HIS A 441 -2.47 6.55 -2.06
CA HIS A 441 -1.06 6.44 -1.73
C HIS A 441 -0.76 7.00 -0.33
N GLY A 442 0.22 6.40 0.34
CA GLY A 442 0.74 6.89 1.60
C GLY A 442 1.80 7.98 1.44
N ARG A 443 2.44 8.30 2.56
CA ARG A 443 3.63 9.14 2.57
C ARG A 443 4.76 8.43 1.83
N ASN A 444 5.46 9.15 0.95
CA ASN A 444 6.69 8.65 0.38
C ASN A 444 7.88 9.11 1.24
N GLU A 445 8.62 8.15 1.77
CA GLU A 445 9.79 8.39 2.59
C GLU A 445 11.00 8.92 1.77
N MET A 446 10.92 9.04 0.45
CA MET A 446 11.92 9.79 -0.36
C MET A 446 11.53 11.25 -0.61
N GLU A 447 10.27 11.61 -0.35
CA GLU A 447 9.83 13.01 -0.30
C GLU A 447 10.30 13.68 1.01
N LYS A 448 10.84 12.91 1.97
CA LYS A 448 11.29 13.26 3.35
C LYS A 448 11.82 14.67 3.60
N SER A 449 12.67 15.17 2.72
CA SER A 449 13.29 16.49 2.87
C SER A 449 12.30 17.64 2.66
N GLY A 450 11.18 17.39 1.97
CA GLY A 450 10.37 18.43 1.33
C GLY A 450 11.11 19.21 0.23
N LEU A 451 12.40 18.90 0.01
CA LEU A 451 13.40 19.78 -0.59
C LEU A 451 14.38 18.99 -1.46
N GLY A 452 14.48 19.33 -2.76
CA GLY A 452 15.63 18.95 -3.59
C GLY A 452 15.80 17.47 -3.97
N THR A 453 14.88 16.55 -3.65
CA THR A 453 14.94 15.19 -4.23
C THR A 453 14.26 15.19 -5.60
N ALA A 454 15.07 15.21 -6.66
CA ALA A 454 14.60 15.05 -8.02
C ALA A 454 13.73 13.78 -8.14
N PRO A 455 12.67 13.80 -8.98
CA PRO A 455 11.91 12.59 -9.25
C PRO A 455 12.81 11.47 -9.73
N GLN A 456 12.58 10.26 -9.21
CA GLN A 456 13.35 9.08 -9.58
C GLN A 456 12.81 8.42 -10.83
N ILE A 457 11.53 8.64 -11.11
CA ILE A 457 10.80 8.08 -12.24
C ILE A 457 9.89 9.16 -12.82
N GLY A 458 9.38 8.93 -14.03
CA GLY A 458 8.43 9.83 -14.66
C GLY A 458 7.08 9.90 -13.96
N ALA A 459 6.24 10.82 -14.43
CA ALA A 459 4.82 10.86 -14.11
C ALA A 459 4.14 9.50 -14.43
N PRO A 460 3.05 9.15 -13.73
CA PRO A 460 2.37 9.94 -12.70
C PRO A 460 2.89 9.72 -11.28
N TRP A 461 3.78 8.74 -11.05
CA TRP A 461 4.18 8.35 -9.70
C TRP A 461 5.34 9.17 -9.15
N TRP A 462 6.30 9.56 -10.00
CA TRP A 462 7.50 10.34 -9.66
C TRP A 462 8.50 9.68 -8.68
N TYR A 463 8.04 8.74 -7.85
CA TYR A 463 8.83 8.06 -6.83
C TYR A 463 8.52 6.57 -6.77
N GLY A 464 9.55 5.77 -6.46
CA GLY A 464 9.48 4.30 -6.46
C GLY A 464 8.36 3.73 -5.56
N TYR A 465 8.23 4.23 -4.33
CA TYR A 465 7.15 3.82 -3.42
C TYR A 465 5.76 3.92 -4.06
N LYS A 466 5.44 5.06 -4.68
CA LYS A 466 4.14 5.29 -5.33
C LYS A 466 3.95 4.37 -6.54
N ARG A 467 5.01 3.98 -7.24
CA ARG A 467 4.92 2.95 -8.28
C ARG A 467 4.64 1.56 -7.68
N ASP A 468 5.33 1.17 -6.62
CA ASP A 468 5.37 -0.24 -6.20
C ASP A 468 4.29 -0.65 -5.18
N VAL A 469 3.74 0.30 -4.40
CA VAL A 469 2.82 0.01 -3.28
C VAL A 469 1.60 -0.84 -3.65
N TRP A 470 1.08 -0.70 -4.87
CA TRP A 470 -0.12 -1.41 -5.31
C TRP A 470 0.14 -2.64 -6.17
N THR A 471 1.40 -2.93 -6.52
CA THR A 471 1.76 -3.95 -7.51
C THR A 471 1.16 -5.32 -7.20
N HIS A 472 1.27 -5.80 -5.95
CA HIS A 472 0.71 -7.09 -5.55
C HIS A 472 -0.82 -7.10 -5.49
N LEU A 473 -1.47 -5.96 -5.24
CA LEU A 473 -2.93 -5.87 -5.29
C LEU A 473 -3.41 -6.09 -6.73
N TYR A 474 -2.80 -5.42 -7.71
CA TYR A 474 -3.10 -5.65 -9.12
C TYR A 474 -2.73 -7.06 -9.57
N GLU A 475 -1.60 -7.62 -9.10
CA GLU A 475 -1.21 -8.99 -9.43
C GLU A 475 -2.28 -10.00 -8.98
N ILE A 476 -2.73 -9.90 -7.74
CA ILE A 476 -3.75 -10.79 -7.21
C ILE A 476 -5.08 -10.56 -7.90
N TYR A 477 -5.44 -9.32 -8.23
CA TYR A 477 -6.65 -9.06 -8.99
C TYR A 477 -6.62 -9.69 -10.39
N LEU A 478 -5.49 -9.56 -11.11
CA LEU A 478 -5.28 -10.15 -12.43
C LEU A 478 -5.31 -11.68 -12.40
N LYS A 479 -4.80 -12.28 -11.32
CA LYS A 479 -4.65 -13.73 -11.18
C LYS A 479 -5.92 -14.41 -10.66
N ASP A 480 -6.47 -13.89 -9.57
CA ASP A 480 -7.48 -14.56 -8.77
C ASP A 480 -8.90 -13.99 -9.05
N HIS A 481 -9.04 -12.85 -9.75
CA HIS A 481 -10.34 -12.18 -10.01
C HIS A 481 -10.52 -11.70 -11.48
N LYS A 482 -9.94 -12.43 -12.45
CA LYS A 482 -9.92 -12.06 -13.87
C LYS A 482 -11.30 -11.83 -14.50
N GLU A 483 -12.33 -12.53 -14.03
CA GLU A 483 -13.72 -12.44 -14.47
C GLU A 483 -14.35 -11.06 -14.18
N ARG A 484 -13.79 -10.30 -13.24
CA ARG A 484 -14.26 -8.95 -12.89
C ARG A 484 -13.50 -7.84 -13.61
N LEU A 485 -12.41 -8.14 -14.32
CA LEU A 485 -11.55 -7.13 -14.97
C LEU A 485 -12.29 -6.27 -16.01
N ASN A 486 -13.31 -6.82 -16.64
CA ASN A 486 -14.09 -6.14 -17.68
C ASN A 486 -15.18 -5.23 -17.12
N SER A 487 -15.43 -5.26 -15.81
CA SER A 487 -16.44 -4.41 -15.14
C SER A 487 -15.89 -3.65 -13.93
N THR A 488 -14.57 -3.68 -13.75
CA THR A 488 -13.86 -3.01 -12.65
C THR A 488 -12.98 -1.91 -13.19
N VAL A 489 -13.07 -0.73 -12.58
CA VAL A 489 -12.21 0.41 -12.89
C VAL A 489 -11.32 0.74 -11.70
N PHE A 490 -10.03 0.98 -11.98
CA PHE A 490 -9.05 1.33 -10.96
C PHE A 490 -8.62 2.78 -11.12
N PHE A 491 -8.60 3.50 -10.00
CA PHE A 491 -8.05 4.83 -9.87
C PHE A 491 -6.98 4.85 -8.80
N GLU A 492 -5.95 5.66 -9.00
CA GLU A 492 -4.93 5.94 -8.01
C GLU A 492 -4.96 7.42 -7.63
N PHE A 493 -5.21 7.69 -6.35
CA PHE A 493 -5.15 9.05 -5.80
C PHE A 493 -3.72 9.36 -5.38
N ILE A 494 -3.01 10.07 -6.26
CA ILE A 494 -1.60 10.42 -6.11
C ILE A 494 -1.52 11.89 -5.71
N TYR A 495 -0.99 12.17 -4.51
CA TYR A 495 -0.88 13.53 -3.99
C TYR A 495 0.52 13.79 -3.40
N PRO A 496 0.94 15.07 -3.32
CA PRO A 496 2.15 15.46 -2.60
C PRO A 496 2.00 15.19 -1.10
N SER A 497 2.81 14.30 -0.52
CA SER A 497 2.64 13.92 0.89
C SER A 497 3.15 14.96 1.90
N PHE A 498 3.70 16.09 1.42
CA PHE A 498 4.21 17.21 2.22
C PHE A 498 3.25 18.39 2.37
N ARG A 499 2.10 18.36 1.69
CA ARG A 499 1.06 19.35 1.92
C ARG A 499 0.24 18.98 3.16
N PRO A 500 -0.19 19.97 3.96
CA PRO A 500 -1.11 19.73 5.05
C PRO A 500 -2.35 18.97 4.60
N VAL A 501 -2.70 17.92 5.35
CA VAL A 501 -3.97 17.19 5.10
C VAL A 501 -5.17 18.09 5.40
N PHE A 502 -5.03 19.00 6.39
CA PHE A 502 -6.13 19.76 6.99
C PHE A 502 -6.01 21.31 6.95
N GLN A 503 -4.96 21.91 6.38
CA GLN A 503 -4.76 23.38 6.39
C GLN A 503 -4.58 23.98 4.98
N GLY A 504 -5.12 25.19 4.74
CA GLY A 504 -4.87 26.01 3.55
C GLY A 504 -5.88 25.87 2.40
N ASP A 505 -5.70 26.67 1.35
CA ASP A 505 -6.53 26.68 0.12
C ASP A 505 -6.47 25.31 -0.60
N GLY A 506 -7.49 24.49 -0.33
CA GLY A 506 -7.70 23.18 -0.92
C GLY A 506 -7.11 22.01 -0.11
N PRO A 507 -7.69 21.64 1.05
CA PRO A 507 -7.28 20.45 1.79
C PRO A 507 -7.32 19.23 0.86
N THR A 508 -6.32 18.35 0.95
CA THR A 508 -6.21 17.15 0.09
C THR A 508 -7.50 16.31 0.09
N ALA A 509 -8.25 16.32 1.19
CA ALA A 509 -9.57 15.69 1.32
C ALA A 509 -10.65 16.29 0.38
N GLU A 510 -10.61 17.60 0.13
CA GLU A 510 -11.50 18.27 -0.84
C GLU A 510 -11.17 17.86 -2.26
N TYR A 511 -9.89 17.80 -2.60
CA TYR A 511 -9.45 17.27 -3.88
C TYR A 511 -9.86 15.81 -4.06
N PHE A 512 -9.76 14.99 -3.02
CA PHE A 512 -10.19 13.60 -3.04
C PHE A 512 -11.67 13.47 -3.42
N ASP A 513 -12.55 14.11 -2.65
CA ASP A 513 -14.01 14.11 -2.90
C ASP A 513 -14.36 14.66 -4.29
N ARG A 514 -13.80 15.82 -4.65
CA ARG A 514 -14.03 16.46 -5.94
C ARG A 514 -13.60 15.58 -7.12
N LEU A 515 -12.38 15.05 -7.10
CA LEU A 515 -11.84 14.27 -8.21
C LEU A 515 -12.58 12.93 -8.37
N VAL A 516 -12.99 12.28 -7.27
CA VAL A 516 -13.83 11.07 -7.35
C VAL A 516 -15.17 11.38 -8.00
N ARG A 517 -15.82 12.48 -7.62
CA ARG A 517 -17.08 12.93 -8.25
C ARG A 517 -16.92 13.25 -9.73
N GLU A 518 -15.82 13.91 -10.10
CA GLU A 518 -15.53 14.25 -11.51
C GLU A 518 -15.35 12.98 -12.36
N GLN A 519 -14.59 12.00 -11.89
CA GLN A 519 -14.37 10.74 -12.62
C GLN A 519 -15.62 9.88 -12.74
N LEU A 520 -16.52 9.95 -11.75
CA LEU A 520 -17.75 9.15 -11.69
C LEU A 520 -19.01 9.96 -12.05
N LYS A 521 -18.84 11.17 -12.60
CA LYS A 521 -19.94 12.12 -12.83
C LYS A 521 -21.07 11.51 -13.64
N LYS A 522 -20.76 10.76 -14.69
CA LYS A 522 -21.77 10.14 -15.57
C LYS A 522 -22.62 9.12 -14.81
N GLN A 523 -21.99 8.24 -14.02
CA GLN A 523 -22.72 7.25 -13.21
C GLN A 523 -23.59 7.94 -12.16
N LEU A 524 -23.07 8.99 -11.53
CA LEU A 524 -23.81 9.77 -10.53
C LEU A 524 -25.01 10.52 -11.15
N ASP A 525 -24.83 11.24 -12.26
CA ASP A 525 -25.90 11.97 -12.95
C ASP A 525 -27.04 11.05 -13.39
N LEU A 526 -26.70 9.84 -13.87
CA LEU A 526 -27.65 8.82 -14.32
C LEU A 526 -28.22 7.96 -13.20
N LYS A 527 -27.73 8.13 -11.96
CA LYS A 527 -28.10 7.33 -10.78
C LYS A 527 -27.88 5.84 -10.97
N TYR A 528 -26.80 5.50 -11.65
CA TYR A 528 -26.38 4.13 -11.87
C TYR A 528 -25.61 3.64 -10.65
N PRO A 529 -26.12 2.67 -9.87
CA PRO A 529 -25.39 2.15 -8.72
C PRO A 529 -24.10 1.44 -9.14
N PHE A 530 -23.07 1.57 -8.31
CA PHE A 530 -21.77 0.91 -8.41
C PHE A 530 -21.21 0.66 -7.00
N ASN A 531 -20.20 -0.20 -6.90
CA ASN A 531 -19.52 -0.49 -5.65
C ASN A 531 -18.21 0.30 -5.58
N LEU A 532 -18.14 1.31 -4.73
CA LEU A 532 -16.90 2.08 -4.51
C LEU A 532 -16.12 1.52 -3.32
N PHE A 533 -14.95 0.97 -3.61
CA PHE A 533 -13.96 0.50 -2.65
C PHE A 533 -12.77 1.45 -2.63
N ILE A 534 -12.32 1.79 -1.42
CA ILE A 534 -11.12 2.60 -1.23
C ILE A 534 -10.10 1.73 -0.50
N VAL A 535 -8.88 1.65 -1.03
CA VAL A 535 -7.77 0.97 -0.35
C VAL A 535 -6.67 2.00 -0.13
N ALA A 536 -6.21 2.14 1.10
CA ALA A 536 -5.29 3.19 1.46
C ALA A 536 -4.11 2.67 2.28
N HIS A 537 -2.92 3.17 2.01
CA HIS A 537 -1.71 2.81 2.75
C HIS A 537 -1.25 3.97 3.62
N SER A 538 -0.82 3.69 4.87
CA SER A 538 -0.20 4.68 5.75
C SER A 538 -1.08 5.94 5.88
N MET A 539 -0.52 7.14 5.75
CA MET A 539 -1.27 8.41 5.81
C MET A 539 -2.42 8.52 4.78
N GLY A 540 -2.37 7.78 3.67
CA GLY A 540 -3.45 7.75 2.69
C GLY A 540 -4.80 7.38 3.31
N GLY A 541 -4.80 6.61 4.41
CA GLY A 541 -6.03 6.26 5.13
C GLY A 541 -6.67 7.45 5.86
N ILE A 542 -5.87 8.37 6.41
CA ILE A 542 -6.38 9.61 7.01
C ILE A 542 -6.98 10.51 5.93
N VAL A 543 -6.27 10.65 4.80
CA VAL A 543 -6.76 11.41 3.64
C VAL A 543 -8.08 10.84 3.14
N SER A 544 -8.17 9.51 3.04
CA SER A 544 -9.38 8.80 2.63
C SER A 544 -10.53 9.05 3.59
N ARG A 545 -10.31 8.93 4.92
CA ARG A 545 -11.34 9.22 5.94
C ARG A 545 -11.84 10.65 5.86
N ALA A 546 -10.92 11.61 5.76
CA ALA A 546 -11.26 13.03 5.58
C ALA A 546 -12.06 13.28 4.29
N GLY A 547 -11.73 12.58 3.21
CA GLY A 547 -12.46 12.67 1.94
C GLY A 547 -13.86 12.07 2.02
N VAL A 548 -14.01 10.84 2.51
CA VAL A 548 -15.32 10.15 2.54
C VAL A 548 -16.33 10.80 3.49
N GLN A 549 -15.87 11.55 4.50
CA GLN A 549 -16.78 12.34 5.34
C GLN A 549 -17.58 13.37 4.54
N ARG A 550 -17.06 13.79 3.38
CA ARG A 550 -17.71 14.72 2.44
C ARG A 550 -18.63 14.04 1.42
N PHE A 551 -18.64 12.72 1.35
CA PHE A 551 -19.55 12.01 0.47
C PHE A 551 -20.99 12.30 0.89
N ASP A 552 -21.88 12.48 -0.08
CA ASP A 552 -23.30 12.72 0.14
C ASP A 552 -24.12 12.11 -1.00
N GLY A 553 -25.44 12.03 -0.79
CA GLY A 553 -26.40 11.57 -1.80
C GLY A 553 -26.01 10.25 -2.46
N ASP A 554 -25.96 10.26 -3.79
CA ASP A 554 -25.70 9.06 -4.59
C ASP A 554 -24.27 8.54 -4.37
N LEU A 555 -23.26 9.39 -4.17
CA LEU A 555 -21.88 8.93 -3.94
C LEU A 555 -21.74 8.19 -2.61
N ASP A 556 -22.38 8.70 -1.55
CA ASP A 556 -22.42 8.06 -0.23
C ASP A 556 -23.09 6.68 -0.28
N SER A 557 -24.17 6.56 -1.06
CA SER A 557 -24.90 5.30 -1.25
C SER A 557 -24.08 4.21 -1.96
N ASN A 558 -23.16 4.63 -2.85
CA ASN A 558 -22.29 3.75 -3.63
C ASN A 558 -20.98 3.39 -2.91
N PHE A 559 -20.54 4.20 -1.94
CA PHE A 559 -19.40 3.87 -1.09
C PHE A 559 -19.68 2.57 -0.33
N ARG A 560 -18.78 1.58 -0.43
CA ARG A 560 -18.89 0.26 0.22
C ARG A 560 -17.98 0.16 1.43
N HIS A 561 -16.67 0.20 1.18
CA HIS A 561 -15.66 0.04 2.21
C HIS A 561 -14.44 0.92 1.95
N LEU A 562 -13.82 1.36 3.04
CA LEU A 562 -12.45 1.84 3.11
C LEU A 562 -11.61 0.82 3.87
N ALA A 563 -10.68 0.18 3.16
CA ALA A 563 -9.66 -0.69 3.73
C ALA A 563 -8.34 0.06 3.90
N THR A 564 -7.71 -0.03 5.07
CA THR A 564 -6.43 0.67 5.34
C THR A 564 -5.31 -0.28 5.75
N TRP A 565 -4.09 -0.03 5.29
CA TRP A 565 -2.88 -0.77 5.68
C TRP A 565 -1.99 0.11 6.55
N GLY A 566 -1.82 -0.25 7.83
CA GLY A 566 -0.88 0.43 8.73
C GLY A 566 -1.14 1.93 8.94
N THR A 567 -2.38 2.40 8.77
CA THR A 567 -2.72 3.82 8.84
C THR A 567 -2.70 4.34 10.27
N PRO A 568 -2.01 5.45 10.59
CA PRO A 568 -2.01 6.02 11.94
C PRO A 568 -3.30 6.80 12.24
N HIS A 569 -4.45 6.14 12.40
CA HIS A 569 -5.77 6.79 12.57
C HIS A 569 -5.88 7.66 13.83
N LEU A 570 -5.03 7.42 14.83
CA LEU A 570 -4.91 8.22 16.05
C LEU A 570 -3.59 9.02 16.09
N GLY A 571 -2.93 9.19 14.94
CA GLY A 571 -1.63 9.83 14.80
C GLY A 571 -0.46 8.90 15.17
N SER A 572 0.77 9.42 15.12
CA SER A 572 1.98 8.64 15.42
C SER A 572 2.75 9.21 16.62
N PRO A 573 3.03 8.39 17.66
CA PRO A 573 3.85 8.80 18.80
C PRO A 573 5.23 9.35 18.42
N LEU A 574 5.82 8.80 17.35
CA LEU A 574 7.13 9.23 16.85
C LEU A 574 7.09 10.68 16.34
N VAL A 575 5.99 11.09 15.72
CA VAL A 575 5.78 12.47 15.26
C VAL A 575 5.62 13.39 16.46
N SER A 576 4.83 13.03 17.48
CA SER A 576 4.68 13.89 18.67
C SER A 576 5.92 13.96 19.54
N LEU A 577 6.70 12.88 19.63
CA LEU A 577 8.04 12.93 20.25
C LEU A 577 8.92 13.97 19.53
N ASN A 578 8.94 13.98 18.20
CA ASN A 578 9.67 15.00 17.43
C ASN A 578 9.20 16.43 17.77
N TYR A 579 7.90 16.64 17.95
CA TYR A 579 7.36 17.92 18.39
C TYR A 579 7.77 18.28 19.83
N ALA A 580 7.71 17.33 20.77
CA ALA A 580 8.13 17.54 22.14
C ALA A 580 9.61 17.92 22.25
N MET A 581 10.45 17.32 21.39
CA MET A 581 11.88 17.60 21.33
C MET A 581 12.21 18.95 20.66
N THR A 582 11.32 19.47 19.81
CA THR A 582 11.55 20.73 19.06
C THR A 582 10.89 21.96 19.70
N LEU A 583 9.85 21.79 20.52
CA LEU A 583 9.13 22.89 21.14
C LEU A 583 9.87 23.45 22.37
N PRO A 584 9.88 24.79 22.57
CA PRO A 584 10.61 25.41 23.68
C PRO A 584 9.97 25.18 25.05
N TYR A 585 8.81 24.53 25.12
CA TYR A 585 8.03 24.37 26.35
C TYR A 585 8.44 23.18 27.24
N TYR A 586 9.25 22.25 26.74
CA TYR A 586 9.52 20.95 27.38
C TYR A 586 11.00 20.69 27.65
N VAL A 587 11.35 20.10 28.79
CA VAL A 587 12.71 19.70 29.20
C VAL A 587 12.75 18.20 29.44
N LEU A 588 13.74 17.46 28.96
CA LEU A 588 13.86 16.01 29.20
C LEU A 588 14.88 15.74 30.31
N HIS A 589 14.58 14.94 31.31
CA HIS A 589 15.54 14.51 32.34
C HIS A 589 15.90 13.03 32.12
N VAL A 590 17.18 12.71 31.99
CA VAL A 590 17.68 11.34 31.78
C VAL A 590 18.61 10.96 32.93
N GLY A 591 18.49 9.75 33.48
CA GLY A 591 19.32 9.25 34.59
C GLY A 591 18.56 9.05 35.90
N MET A 592 19.22 8.47 36.90
CA MET A 592 18.62 8.13 38.20
C MET A 592 18.81 9.23 39.26
N GLU A 593 17.87 9.35 40.19
CA GLU A 593 18.08 10.14 41.41
C GLU A 593 19.20 9.52 42.25
N LYS A 594 20.09 10.36 42.81
CA LYS A 594 21.11 9.91 43.74
C LYS A 594 20.45 9.39 45.02
N THR A 595 20.32 8.07 45.11
CA THR A 595 19.92 7.39 46.35
C THR A 595 21.15 7.12 47.22
N ALA A 596 20.95 6.95 48.53
CA ALA A 596 22.02 6.59 49.47
C ALA A 596 22.78 5.30 49.06
N ALA A 597 22.12 4.40 48.33
CA ALA A 597 22.72 3.20 47.76
C ALA A 597 23.73 3.52 46.64
N ILE A 598 23.40 4.48 45.76
CA ILE A 598 24.27 4.93 44.65
C ILE A 598 25.49 5.69 45.20
N GLU A 599 25.33 6.50 46.24
CA GLU A 599 26.45 7.15 46.95
C GLU A 599 27.44 6.13 47.57
N THR A 600 26.90 5.00 48.05
CA THR A 600 27.72 3.94 48.63
C THR A 600 28.54 3.21 47.56
N ILE A 601 27.97 3.04 46.35
CA ILE A 601 28.63 2.42 45.19
C ILE A 601 29.69 3.36 44.58
N GLU A 602 29.40 4.65 44.43
CA GLU A 602 30.39 5.66 43.95
C GLU A 602 31.61 5.74 44.88
N LYS A 603 31.40 5.60 46.20
CA LYS A 603 32.49 5.49 47.19
C LYS A 603 33.30 4.20 47.09
N ALA A 604 32.66 3.09 46.71
CA ALA A 604 33.32 1.79 46.58
C ALA A 604 34.08 1.64 45.25
N PHE A 605 33.65 2.32 44.18
CA PHE A 605 34.23 2.22 42.83
C PHE A 605 34.39 3.59 42.15
N PRO A 606 35.38 4.40 42.56
CA PRO A 606 35.55 5.79 42.10
C PRO A 606 35.95 5.95 40.61
N ALA A 607 36.20 4.86 39.89
CA ALA A 607 36.56 4.86 38.46
C ALA A 607 35.35 4.72 37.52
N THR A 608 34.13 4.63 38.03
CA THR A 608 32.91 4.64 37.22
C THR A 608 32.43 6.08 37.03
N HIS A 609 32.12 6.48 35.79
CA HIS A 609 31.59 7.81 35.48
C HIS A 609 30.41 8.13 36.43
N PRO A 610 30.33 9.35 36.98
CA PRO A 610 29.31 9.69 37.97
C PRO A 610 27.92 9.41 37.42
N ILE A 611 27.08 8.74 38.22
CA ILE A 611 25.67 8.51 37.87
C ILE A 611 24.92 9.78 38.25
N THR A 612 25.11 10.82 37.44
CA THR A 612 24.42 12.10 37.59
C THR A 612 23.13 12.11 36.78
N ARG A 613 22.05 12.62 37.38
CA ARG A 613 20.86 13.07 36.65
C ARG A 613 21.31 14.09 35.60
N VAL A 614 21.10 13.75 34.33
CA VAL A 614 21.41 14.54 33.16
C VAL A 614 20.12 15.26 32.76
N GLU A 615 20.05 16.56 33.00
CA GLU A 615 18.96 17.37 32.48
C GLU A 615 19.24 17.64 31.00
N ILE A 616 18.57 16.89 30.13
CA ILE A 616 18.43 17.18 28.70
C ILE A 616 17.45 18.35 28.53
N GLY A 617 17.87 19.51 29.03
CA GLY A 617 17.32 20.80 28.68
C GLY A 617 17.64 21.15 27.24
N ALA A 618 17.55 22.43 26.93
CA ALA A 618 17.87 23.07 25.65
C ALA A 618 19.09 22.54 24.85
N ASP A 619 20.02 21.84 25.51
CA ASP A 619 21.45 21.83 25.18
C ASP A 619 21.99 20.45 24.87
N TRP A 620 21.51 19.40 25.55
CA TRP A 620 21.63 18.03 25.04
C TRP A 620 20.74 17.81 23.79
N ARG A 621 19.78 18.71 23.53
CA ARG A 621 19.04 18.76 22.25
C ARG A 621 19.99 18.91 21.05
N ARG A 622 21.19 19.50 21.22
CA ARG A 622 22.24 19.52 20.20
C ARG A 622 22.79 18.12 19.91
N THR A 623 23.37 17.48 20.92
CA THR A 623 24.24 16.33 20.69
C THR A 623 23.53 15.08 20.14
N LEU A 624 22.25 14.88 20.48
CA LEU A 624 21.45 13.75 19.95
C LEU A 624 20.75 14.07 18.62
N PHE A 625 20.27 15.32 18.44
CA PHE A 625 19.38 15.71 17.33
C PHE A 625 20.06 16.54 16.24
N ASP A 626 21.37 16.79 16.31
CA ASP A 626 22.18 17.44 15.27
C ASP A 626 22.18 16.72 13.90
N LYS A 627 21.49 15.58 13.79
CA LYS A 627 21.33 14.72 12.59
C LYS A 627 19.87 14.52 12.14
N ILE A 628 18.91 15.13 12.85
CA ILE A 628 17.49 14.85 12.71
C ILE A 628 16.77 16.17 12.49
N LEU A 629 16.58 16.51 11.23
CA LEU A 629 15.75 17.65 10.87
C LEU A 629 14.69 17.16 9.92
N ILE A 630 13.47 17.05 10.42
CA ILE A 630 12.33 16.62 9.63
C ILE A 630 11.34 17.76 9.65
N THR A 631 11.14 18.26 8.44
CA THR A 631 10.11 19.21 8.08
C THR A 631 8.76 18.62 8.45
N ASP A 632 8.00 19.46 9.15
CA ASP A 632 6.65 19.22 9.59
C ASP A 632 5.77 18.61 8.47
N ASN A 633 5.05 17.54 8.78
CA ASN A 633 3.87 17.16 8.02
C ASN A 633 2.63 17.57 8.83
N PRO A 634 1.99 18.69 8.49
CA PRO A 634 0.77 19.14 9.16
C PRO A 634 -0.40 18.18 8.88
N GLY A 635 -0.53 17.14 9.69
CA GLY A 635 -1.62 16.16 9.55
C GLY A 635 -1.53 14.89 10.39
N THR A 636 -0.35 14.52 10.92
CA THR A 636 -0.14 13.19 11.56
C THR A 636 0.43 13.21 12.98
N MET A 637 0.54 14.39 13.63
CA MET A 637 0.85 14.44 15.07
C MET A 637 -0.10 13.51 15.84
N ASP A 638 0.44 12.81 16.85
CA ASP A 638 -0.30 11.91 17.74
C ASP A 638 -1.52 12.63 18.28
N LEU A 639 -2.54 11.85 18.60
CA LEU A 639 -3.85 12.37 18.89
C LEU A 639 -4.56 11.65 20.00
N ARG A 640 -3.82 11.03 20.92
CA ARG A 640 -4.41 10.37 22.08
C ARG A 640 -5.02 11.35 23.11
N TRP A 641 -5.87 12.28 22.64
CA TRP A 641 -7.16 12.57 23.23
C TRP A 641 -8.05 11.33 23.06
N THR A 642 -8.03 10.44 24.05
CA THR A 642 -9.14 9.51 24.23
C THR A 642 -10.40 10.35 24.37
N LEU A 643 -11.44 10.06 23.59
CA LEU A 643 -12.74 10.73 23.53
C LEU A 643 -13.53 10.68 24.87
N GLY A 644 -12.89 11.01 25.99
CA GLY A 644 -13.50 11.01 27.33
C GLY A 644 -13.83 9.64 27.93
N MET A 645 -13.26 8.52 27.43
CA MET A 645 -13.57 7.19 27.95
C MET A 645 -13.00 6.97 29.38
N PRO A 646 -13.84 6.67 30.38
CA PRO A 646 -13.35 6.33 31.72
C PRO A 646 -12.57 5.02 31.71
N GLY A 647 -11.33 5.03 32.21
CA GLY A 647 -10.51 3.82 32.42
C GLY A 647 -9.51 3.48 31.31
N TYR A 648 -9.30 4.34 30.33
CA TYR A 648 -8.26 4.12 29.31
C TYR A 648 -7.52 5.42 28.99
N THR A 649 -6.21 5.43 29.26
CA THR A 649 -5.27 6.49 28.89
C THR A 649 -4.02 5.81 28.35
N SER A 650 -4.03 5.40 27.09
CA SER A 650 -2.75 5.26 26.39
C SER A 650 -2.28 6.68 26.12
N GLU A 651 -1.71 7.32 27.13
CA GLU A 651 -1.10 8.64 26.99
C GLU A 651 0.33 8.44 26.46
N LEU A 652 0.85 9.46 25.79
CA LEU A 652 2.28 9.53 25.56
C LEU A 652 2.96 9.54 26.92
N ALA A 653 3.80 8.54 27.20
CA ALA A 653 4.53 8.44 28.46
C ALA A 653 5.74 9.40 28.51
N LEU A 654 5.63 10.56 27.85
CA LEU A 654 6.71 11.55 27.73
C LEU A 654 7.19 11.98 29.13
N ASP A 655 6.28 12.22 30.06
CA ASP A 655 6.62 12.56 31.44
C ASP A 655 7.32 11.42 32.20
N ARG A 656 6.94 10.15 31.98
CA ARG A 656 7.59 8.98 32.60
C ARG A 656 9.00 8.73 32.05
N ILE A 657 9.25 9.09 30.80
CA ILE A 657 10.59 9.03 30.21
C ILE A 657 11.40 10.30 30.50
N GLY A 658 10.87 11.21 31.32
CA GLY A 658 11.59 12.34 31.90
C GLY A 658 11.22 13.72 31.36
N PHE A 659 10.22 13.88 30.50
CA PHE A 659 9.81 15.21 30.04
C PHE A 659 9.07 16.01 31.15
N THR A 660 9.45 17.28 31.32
CA THR A 660 8.89 18.27 32.25
C THR A 660 8.70 19.61 31.53
N TYR A 661 8.19 20.63 32.23
CA TYR A 661 7.88 21.95 31.66
C TYR A 661 8.98 22.98 31.95
N ASP A 662 9.31 23.82 30.97
CA ASP A 662 10.13 25.02 31.19
C ASP A 662 9.25 26.15 31.76
N GLN A 663 9.20 26.23 33.09
CA GLN A 663 8.31 27.17 33.80
C GLN A 663 8.61 28.64 33.47
N ALA A 664 9.89 29.02 33.37
CA ALA A 664 10.29 30.39 33.09
C ALA A 664 9.85 30.85 31.69
N TYR A 665 9.95 29.97 30.68
CA TYR A 665 9.46 30.27 29.34
C TYR A 665 7.93 30.36 29.29
N ILE A 666 7.24 29.47 30.01
CA ILE A 666 5.77 29.44 30.07
C ILE A 666 5.20 30.69 30.72
N GLU A 667 5.73 31.10 31.87
CA GLU A 667 5.29 32.33 32.56
C GLU A 667 5.54 33.57 31.69
N LYS A 668 6.65 33.62 30.95
CA LYS A 668 6.94 34.72 30.02
C LYS A 668 5.99 34.77 28.82
N GLN A 669 5.59 33.62 28.29
CA GLN A 669 4.78 33.55 27.06
C GLN A 669 3.27 33.56 27.31
N PHE A 670 2.83 32.98 28.43
CA PHE A 670 1.42 32.74 28.74
C PHE A 670 0.99 33.30 30.11
N GLU A 671 1.87 33.99 30.83
CA GLU A 671 1.69 34.54 32.18
C GLU A 671 1.59 33.48 33.29
N SER A 672 1.01 32.31 33.02
CA SER A 672 0.93 31.20 33.98
C SER A 672 0.79 29.84 33.30
N MET A 673 1.12 28.76 34.03
CA MET A 673 0.90 27.39 33.56
C MET A 673 -0.59 27.08 33.36
N GLU A 674 -1.48 27.68 34.15
CA GLU A 674 -2.93 27.50 33.99
C GLU A 674 -3.43 27.99 32.62
N LYS A 675 -2.94 29.16 32.18
CA LYS A 675 -3.24 29.72 30.85
C LYS A 675 -2.54 28.96 29.72
N ALA A 676 -1.36 28.38 29.99
CA ALA A 676 -0.60 27.62 29.01
C ALA A 676 -1.11 26.17 28.82
N ALA A 677 -1.73 25.59 29.85
CA ALA A 677 -2.11 24.17 29.89
C ALA A 677 -2.90 23.68 28.66
N PRO A 678 -3.85 24.43 28.07
CA PRO A 678 -4.55 24.00 26.84
C PRO A 678 -3.63 23.76 25.63
N TYR A 679 -2.44 24.36 25.62
CA TYR A 679 -1.48 24.33 24.51
C TYR A 679 -0.29 23.43 24.81
N VAL A 680 0.30 23.56 26.00
CA VAL A 680 1.61 22.96 26.33
C VAL A 680 1.52 21.71 27.19
N ASN A 681 0.34 21.21 27.59
CA ASN A 681 0.28 20.02 28.44
C ASN A 681 0.84 18.77 27.71
N LEU A 682 1.72 18.01 28.37
CA LEU A 682 2.38 16.81 27.80
C LEU A 682 1.40 15.68 27.43
N ARG A 683 0.26 15.61 28.11
CA ARG A 683 -0.79 14.58 27.94
C ARG A 683 -1.98 15.08 27.13
N SER A 684 -2.25 16.39 27.07
CA SER A 684 -3.47 16.93 26.44
C SER A 684 -3.33 18.24 25.65
N GLY A 685 -2.12 18.80 25.51
CA GLY A 685 -1.89 20.13 24.93
C GLY A 685 -1.87 20.17 23.40
N SER A 686 -2.55 21.15 22.79
CA SER A 686 -2.68 21.26 21.33
C SER A 686 -1.38 21.42 20.53
N HIS A 687 -0.23 21.64 21.18
CA HIS A 687 1.08 21.68 20.52
C HIS A 687 1.71 20.31 20.26
N LEU A 688 1.33 19.27 21.01
CA LEU A 688 1.79 17.90 20.80
C LEU A 688 0.71 17.01 20.17
N TYR A 689 -0.54 17.49 20.16
CA TYR A 689 -1.70 16.74 19.69
C TYR A 689 -2.40 17.41 18.50
N ASN A 690 -2.70 16.64 17.44
CA ASN A 690 -3.31 17.21 16.22
C ASN A 690 -4.81 17.52 16.39
N GLN A 691 -5.16 18.76 16.76
CA GLN A 691 -6.56 19.16 16.94
C GLN A 691 -7.47 18.86 15.72
N ASN A 692 -6.96 18.95 14.48
CA ASN A 692 -7.76 18.71 13.27
C ASN A 692 -8.10 17.23 13.09
N LEU A 693 -7.13 16.34 13.30
CA LEU A 693 -7.38 14.90 13.23
C LEU A 693 -8.34 14.46 14.37
N ARG A 694 -8.41 15.21 15.49
CA ARG A 694 -9.33 14.90 16.60
C ARG A 694 -10.74 15.27 16.19
N GLN A 695 -10.91 16.46 15.63
CA GLN A 695 -12.18 16.86 15.07
C GLN A 695 -12.63 15.92 13.95
N LEU A 696 -11.70 15.42 13.12
CA LEU A 696 -11.99 14.40 12.13
C LEU A 696 -12.55 13.12 12.78
N ASN A 697 -11.89 12.62 13.82
CA ASN A 697 -12.31 11.41 14.54
C ASN A 697 -13.64 11.60 15.29
N GLU A 698 -13.83 12.74 15.98
CA GLU A 698 -15.06 13.09 16.70
C GLU A 698 -16.28 13.22 15.78
N ARG A 699 -16.07 13.70 14.54
CA ARG A 699 -17.12 13.95 13.56
C ARG A 699 -17.23 12.85 12.51
N ASP A 700 -16.52 11.74 12.69
CA ASP A 700 -16.50 10.68 11.70
C ASP A 700 -17.85 9.95 11.64
N LYS A 701 -18.62 10.26 10.60
CA LYS A 701 -19.95 9.70 10.38
C LYS A 701 -19.96 8.19 10.13
N TYR A 702 -18.81 7.58 9.86
CA TYR A 702 -18.67 6.14 9.65
C TYR A 702 -17.99 5.43 10.82
N ALA A 703 -17.68 6.15 11.91
CA ALA A 703 -17.10 5.54 13.10
C ALA A 703 -17.94 4.36 13.60
N GLY A 704 -17.28 3.23 13.86
CA GLY A 704 -17.89 1.99 14.34
C GLY A 704 -18.68 1.20 13.28
N SER A 705 -18.78 1.69 12.05
CA SER A 705 -19.50 1.00 10.97
C SER A 705 -18.64 -0.03 10.24
N ASP A 706 -19.29 -0.99 9.59
CA ASP A 706 -18.68 -1.98 8.69
C ASP A 706 -18.08 -1.36 7.40
N ARG A 707 -18.31 -0.06 7.17
CA ARG A 707 -17.65 0.70 6.09
C ARG A 707 -16.14 0.77 6.27
N TYR A 708 -15.63 0.65 7.50
CA TYR A 708 -14.21 0.77 7.80
C TYR A 708 -13.59 -0.57 8.19
N ILE A 709 -12.58 -0.97 7.41
CA ILE A 709 -11.81 -2.20 7.58
C ILE A 709 -10.35 -1.80 7.81
N PHE A 710 -9.86 -1.85 9.04
CA PHE A 710 -8.48 -1.47 9.33
C PHE A 710 -7.60 -2.69 9.49
N LEU A 711 -6.65 -2.85 8.57
CA LEU A 711 -5.66 -3.92 8.57
C LEU A 711 -4.37 -3.44 9.23
N TYR A 712 -3.83 -4.25 10.13
CA TYR A 712 -2.61 -3.94 10.87
C TYR A 712 -1.71 -5.17 11.00
N GLY A 713 -0.40 -4.95 11.00
CA GLY A 713 0.64 -5.91 11.30
C GLY A 713 1.40 -5.52 12.56
N VAL A 714 2.13 -6.47 13.12
CA VAL A 714 3.04 -6.25 14.25
C VAL A 714 4.42 -6.76 13.87
N THR A 715 5.45 -5.94 14.03
CA THR A 715 6.82 -6.35 13.72
C THR A 715 7.57 -6.84 14.96
N ALA A 716 8.27 -7.96 14.82
CA ALA A 716 9.16 -8.50 15.85
C ALA A 716 10.58 -7.89 15.79
N LYS A 717 10.84 -6.95 14.86
CA LYS A 717 12.17 -6.35 14.63
C LYS A 717 12.60 -5.41 15.77
N GLY A 718 11.67 -4.97 16.61
CA GLY A 718 11.93 -4.11 17.77
C GLY A 718 12.37 -4.89 19.01
N VAL A 719 13.02 -4.18 19.94
CA VAL A 719 13.38 -4.68 21.27
C VAL A 719 12.40 -4.08 22.27
N LYS A 720 11.74 -4.93 23.06
CA LYS A 720 10.81 -4.53 24.11
C LYS A 720 11.62 -4.04 25.32
N LEU A 721 11.97 -2.76 25.34
CA LEU A 721 12.79 -2.16 26.40
C LEU A 721 12.02 -2.16 27.73
N ASN A 722 12.57 -2.79 28.76
CA ASN A 722 12.08 -2.65 30.13
C ASN A 722 13.01 -1.70 30.90
N LEU A 723 12.64 -0.43 30.97
CA LEU A 723 13.39 0.60 31.70
C LEU A 723 13.43 0.35 33.22
N SER A 724 12.64 -0.59 33.74
CA SER A 724 12.65 -1.03 35.14
C SER A 724 13.43 -2.33 35.39
N ALA A 725 14.05 -2.91 34.35
CA ALA A 725 14.88 -4.11 34.47
C ALA A 725 16.18 -3.85 35.24
N ASP A 726 16.82 -4.93 35.71
CA ASP A 726 18.15 -4.81 36.30
C ASP A 726 19.19 -4.30 35.29
N TRP A 727 20.32 -3.80 35.79
CA TRP A 727 21.34 -3.15 34.97
C TRP A 727 21.98 -4.08 33.93
N GLY A 728 22.02 -5.40 34.19
CA GLY A 728 22.57 -6.38 33.25
C GLY A 728 21.66 -6.57 32.03
N ASP A 729 20.36 -6.70 32.27
CA ASP A 729 19.35 -6.81 31.23
C ASP A 729 19.19 -5.51 30.43
N LEU A 730 19.20 -4.36 31.10
CA LEU A 730 19.14 -3.05 30.44
C LEU A 730 20.37 -2.79 29.57
N TYR A 731 21.58 -3.14 30.04
CA TYR A 731 22.81 -3.02 29.26
C TYR A 731 22.79 -3.92 28.01
N TYR A 732 22.34 -5.18 28.15
CA TYR A 732 22.20 -6.07 26.99
C TYR A 732 21.18 -5.55 25.98
N GLN A 733 20.02 -5.07 26.45
CA GLN A 733 19.00 -4.48 25.58
C GLN A 733 19.51 -3.23 24.85
N VAL A 734 20.17 -2.30 25.55
CA VAL A 734 20.71 -1.05 24.96
C VAL A 734 21.85 -1.32 23.97
N THR A 735 22.72 -2.30 24.24
CA THR A 735 23.83 -2.66 23.33
C THR A 735 23.37 -3.34 22.03
N THR A 736 22.11 -3.79 21.94
CA THR A 736 21.52 -4.32 20.70
C THR A 736 20.90 -3.25 19.80
N LEU A 737 20.58 -2.06 20.32
CA LEU A 737 19.98 -0.95 19.56
C LEU A 737 20.78 -0.52 18.32
N PRO A 738 22.13 -0.42 18.35
CA PRO A 738 22.90 0.00 17.17
C PRO A 738 22.88 -1.02 16.01
N LYS A 739 22.39 -2.25 16.24
CA LYS A 739 22.32 -3.32 15.24
C LYS A 739 20.95 -3.39 14.55
N GLN A 740 19.97 -2.59 14.98
CA GLN A 740 18.62 -2.62 14.43
C GLN A 740 18.52 -1.88 13.09
N THR A 741 17.57 -2.34 12.26
CA THR A 741 17.07 -1.55 11.14
C THR A 741 16.21 -0.40 11.65
N GLU A 742 15.88 0.58 10.79
CA GLU A 742 15.03 1.70 11.20
C GLU A 742 13.64 1.27 11.67
N ILE A 743 13.03 0.27 11.02
CA ILE A 743 11.79 -0.38 11.47
C ILE A 743 11.94 -0.94 12.89
N GLY A 744 13.06 -1.61 13.18
CA GLY A 744 13.35 -2.13 14.53
C GLY A 744 13.51 -1.01 15.56
N PHE A 745 14.17 0.09 15.20
CA PHE A 745 14.29 1.25 16.06
C PHE A 745 12.93 1.90 16.32
N GLY A 746 12.12 2.12 15.28
CA GLY A 746 10.78 2.66 15.39
C GLY A 746 9.90 1.82 16.32
N ALA A 747 9.86 0.50 16.11
CA ALA A 747 9.13 -0.43 16.97
C ALA A 747 9.60 -0.40 18.44
N THR A 748 10.91 -0.27 18.66
CA THR A 748 11.49 -0.13 20.00
C THR A 748 11.10 1.20 20.66
N ALA A 749 11.13 2.30 19.90
CA ALA A 749 10.75 3.61 20.40
C ALA A 749 9.26 3.68 20.75
N LEU A 750 8.38 3.06 19.97
CA LEU A 750 6.95 2.95 20.29
C LEU A 750 6.71 2.30 21.66
N TRP A 751 7.43 1.22 21.97
CA TRP A 751 7.37 0.53 23.26
C TRP A 751 7.74 1.44 24.45
N VAL A 752 8.64 2.40 24.25
CA VAL A 752 9.06 3.37 25.28
C VAL A 752 8.05 4.52 25.41
N LEU A 753 7.42 4.92 24.30
CA LEU A 753 6.53 6.08 24.25
C LEU A 753 5.08 5.79 24.65
N VAL A 754 4.69 4.51 24.65
CA VAL A 754 3.35 4.08 25.02
C VAL A 754 3.29 3.80 26.51
N ASP A 755 2.30 4.39 27.20
CA ASP A 755 2.06 4.05 28.60
C ASP A 755 1.50 2.62 28.75
N ASN A 756 1.95 1.91 29.78
CA ASN A 756 1.66 0.49 30.04
C ASN A 756 1.79 -0.39 28.78
N PRO A 757 2.97 -0.42 28.13
CA PRO A 757 3.11 -0.98 26.79
C PRO A 757 2.80 -2.48 26.73
N ALA A 758 2.97 -3.22 27.82
CA ALA A 758 2.65 -4.65 27.91
C ALA A 758 1.15 -4.97 28.13
N GLN A 759 0.29 -3.95 28.24
CA GLN A 759 -1.15 -4.16 28.35
C GLN A 759 -1.69 -4.80 27.06
N GLN A 760 -2.45 -5.88 27.19
CA GLN A 760 -3.04 -6.59 26.05
C GLN A 760 -4.13 -5.75 25.38
N TYR A 761 -4.09 -5.70 24.05
CA TYR A 761 -5.08 -5.03 23.21
C TYR A 761 -5.21 -5.74 21.86
N ARG A 762 -6.42 -6.26 21.58
CA ARG A 762 -6.77 -6.96 20.31
C ARG A 762 -5.78 -8.07 19.90
N GLY A 763 -5.19 -8.76 20.88
CA GLY A 763 -4.27 -9.89 20.66
C GLY A 763 -2.80 -9.49 20.44
N ALA A 764 -2.44 -8.23 20.71
CA ALA A 764 -1.07 -7.74 20.75
C ALA A 764 -0.86 -6.87 22.00
N ASP A 765 0.39 -6.52 22.31
CA ASP A 765 0.69 -5.56 23.37
C ASP A 765 0.40 -4.12 22.87
N LEU A 766 -0.02 -3.20 23.74
CA LEU A 766 -0.26 -1.80 23.36
C LEU A 766 0.97 -1.11 22.76
N GLY A 767 2.17 -1.49 23.23
CA GLY A 767 3.45 -0.98 22.72
C GLY A 767 3.85 -1.56 21.37
N ASP A 768 3.22 -2.67 20.95
CA ASP A 768 3.49 -3.28 19.65
C ASP A 768 3.00 -2.37 18.50
N GLY A 769 3.60 -2.56 17.34
CA GLY A 769 3.32 -1.79 16.15
C GLY A 769 4.03 -2.36 14.92
N ASP A 770 3.87 -1.71 13.77
CA ASP A 770 4.50 -2.09 12.50
C ASP A 770 5.86 -1.41 12.29
N GLY A 771 6.36 -0.73 13.32
CA GLY A 771 7.56 0.11 13.28
C GLY A 771 7.27 1.59 13.00
N ALA A 772 6.16 1.92 12.34
CA ALA A 772 5.75 3.29 12.02
C ALA A 772 4.65 3.81 12.95
N SER A 773 3.71 2.92 13.29
CA SER A 773 2.53 3.23 14.08
C SER A 773 2.23 2.11 15.07
N THR A 774 1.56 2.45 16.17
CA THR A 774 1.16 1.48 17.21
C THR A 774 -0.08 0.72 16.78
N VAL A 775 -0.27 -0.49 17.31
CA VAL A 775 -1.51 -1.26 17.10
C VAL A 775 -2.74 -0.43 17.46
N LEU A 776 -2.71 0.32 18.55
CA LEU A 776 -3.83 1.17 18.94
C LEU A 776 -4.20 2.19 17.85
N SER A 777 -3.20 2.85 17.26
CA SER A 777 -3.42 3.84 16.21
C SER A 777 -3.83 3.20 14.89
N MET A 778 -3.22 2.08 14.51
CA MET A 778 -3.57 1.34 13.28
C MET A 778 -4.99 0.77 13.29
N THR A 779 -5.44 0.31 14.46
CA THR A 779 -6.80 -0.23 14.62
C THR A 779 -7.86 0.84 14.79
N GLY A 780 -7.45 2.11 14.97
CA GLY A 780 -8.34 3.26 15.12
C GLY A 780 -9.47 3.00 16.11
N HIS A 781 -9.14 2.80 17.39
CA HIS A 781 -10.11 2.48 18.45
C HIS A 781 -11.48 3.18 18.27
N ASP A 782 -12.56 2.40 18.21
CA ASP A 782 -13.96 2.82 17.95
C ASP A 782 -14.25 3.49 16.59
N LEU A 783 -13.27 3.61 15.72
CA LEU A 783 -13.44 4.16 14.37
C LEU A 783 -13.82 3.06 13.37
N ALA A 784 -13.18 1.89 13.41
CA ALA A 784 -13.52 0.79 12.50
C ALA A 784 -14.48 -0.22 13.10
N GLY A 785 -15.53 -0.57 12.35
CA GLY A 785 -16.40 -1.71 12.65
C GLY A 785 -15.70 -3.05 12.42
N GLN A 786 -14.67 -3.08 11.57
CA GLN A 786 -13.86 -4.28 11.33
C GLN A 786 -12.36 -4.01 11.41
N VAL A 787 -11.64 -4.87 12.11
CA VAL A 787 -10.18 -4.78 12.25
C VAL A 787 -9.56 -6.14 11.99
N VAL A 788 -8.51 -6.17 11.19
CA VAL A 788 -7.89 -7.39 10.68
C VAL A 788 -6.41 -7.42 11.03
N ASN A 789 -6.00 -8.44 11.78
CA ASN A 789 -4.59 -8.67 12.10
C ASN A 789 -3.93 -9.46 10.95
N LEU A 790 -2.88 -8.89 10.36
CA LEU A 790 -2.07 -9.48 9.30
C LEU A 790 -0.90 -10.33 9.82
N GLY A 791 -0.70 -10.38 11.15
CA GLY A 791 0.36 -11.12 11.80
C GLY A 791 1.70 -10.37 11.77
N GLU A 792 2.79 -11.12 11.60
CA GLU A 792 4.14 -10.54 11.55
C GLU A 792 4.37 -9.79 10.24
N ALA A 793 4.14 -8.48 10.26
CA ALA A 793 4.39 -7.59 9.14
C ALA A 793 4.80 -6.21 9.66
N ASP A 794 5.85 -5.65 9.07
CA ASP A 794 6.15 -4.24 9.23
C ASP A 794 5.48 -3.35 8.18
N HIS A 795 5.70 -2.04 8.32
CA HIS A 795 5.07 -1.02 7.50
C HIS A 795 5.36 -1.15 5.99
N GLU A 796 6.48 -1.74 5.58
CA GLU A 796 6.86 -1.89 4.17
C GLU A 796 6.54 -3.27 3.62
N GLU A 797 6.50 -4.26 4.51
CA GLU A 797 6.15 -5.64 4.20
C GLU A 797 4.69 -5.81 3.75
N TYR A 798 3.81 -4.85 4.06
CA TYR A 798 2.44 -4.82 3.52
C TYR A 798 2.41 -4.83 1.98
N PHE A 799 3.39 -4.21 1.32
CA PHE A 799 3.47 -4.11 -0.14
C PHE A 799 4.73 -4.77 -0.74
N GLY A 800 5.59 -5.35 0.10
CA GLY A 800 6.60 -6.33 -0.31
C GLY A 800 8.04 -5.90 -0.13
N ALA A 801 8.29 -4.77 0.57
CA ALA A 801 9.61 -4.21 0.84
C ALA A 801 10.50 -4.18 -0.44
N PRO A 802 10.12 -3.37 -1.45
CA PRO A 802 10.83 -3.33 -2.72
C PRO A 802 12.24 -2.75 -2.55
N ASP A 803 13.22 -3.37 -3.20
CA ASP A 803 14.60 -2.87 -3.22
C ASP A 803 15.01 -2.20 -4.53
N THR A 804 14.35 -2.58 -5.62
CA THR A 804 14.47 -2.02 -6.95
C THR A 804 13.11 -2.08 -7.63
N PRO A 805 12.89 -1.32 -8.71
CA PRO A 805 11.63 -1.32 -9.45
C PRO A 805 11.06 -2.70 -9.76
N GLY A 806 9.89 -3.00 -9.20
CA GLY A 806 9.19 -4.27 -9.41
C GLY A 806 9.88 -5.50 -8.80
N HIS A 807 10.93 -5.33 -7.99
CA HIS A 807 11.59 -6.42 -7.27
C HIS A 807 11.29 -6.30 -5.77
N PHE A 808 10.74 -7.38 -5.19
CA PHE A 808 10.19 -7.39 -3.85
C PHE A 808 10.87 -8.50 -3.04
N GLN A 809 11.59 -8.12 -1.99
CA GLN A 809 12.28 -9.11 -1.14
C GLN A 809 11.31 -10.01 -0.39
N LEU A 810 10.11 -9.48 -0.08
CA LEU A 810 9.11 -10.14 0.75
C LEU A 810 7.73 -10.21 0.09
N GLY A 811 7.71 -10.52 -1.23
CA GLY A 811 6.48 -10.60 -2.03
C GLY A 811 5.40 -11.53 -1.48
N GLY A 812 5.77 -12.54 -0.68
CA GLY A 812 4.82 -13.43 0.00
C GLY A 812 3.92 -12.71 1.02
N LYS A 813 4.46 -11.79 1.83
CA LYS A 813 3.67 -11.00 2.81
C LYS A 813 2.75 -10.02 2.10
N ALA A 814 3.23 -9.40 1.01
CA ALA A 814 2.42 -8.49 0.20
C ALA A 814 1.26 -9.20 -0.49
N THR A 815 1.51 -10.41 -1.01
CA THR A 815 0.49 -11.27 -1.59
C THR A 815 -0.58 -11.64 -0.56
N ALA A 816 -0.17 -11.97 0.68
CA ALA A 816 -1.10 -12.25 1.76
C ALA A 816 -1.94 -11.02 2.13
N THR A 817 -1.31 -9.85 2.25
CA THR A 817 -1.99 -8.56 2.50
C THR A 817 -3.01 -8.24 1.41
N ALA A 818 -2.62 -8.35 0.14
CA ALA A 818 -3.50 -8.09 -1.01
C ALA A 818 -4.70 -9.04 -1.05
N ARG A 819 -4.47 -10.36 -0.92
CA ARG A 819 -5.55 -11.37 -0.86
C ARG A 819 -6.48 -11.13 0.30
N ARG A 820 -5.93 -10.86 1.48
CA ARG A 820 -6.74 -10.59 2.66
C ARG A 820 -7.58 -9.34 2.46
N THR A 821 -7.00 -8.28 1.91
CA THR A 821 -7.73 -7.04 1.62
C THR A 821 -8.91 -7.29 0.69
N LEU A 822 -8.72 -7.98 -0.44
CA LEU A 822 -9.79 -8.25 -1.39
C LEU A 822 -10.89 -9.15 -0.78
N ALA A 823 -10.51 -10.17 -0.01
CA ALA A 823 -11.48 -11.02 0.68
C ALA A 823 -12.34 -10.22 1.66
N GLU A 824 -11.75 -9.31 2.44
CA GLU A 824 -12.48 -8.49 3.42
C GLU A 824 -13.34 -7.41 2.74
N LEU A 825 -12.99 -6.99 1.53
CA LEU A 825 -13.84 -6.15 0.69
C LEU A 825 -15.03 -6.91 0.06
N GLY A 826 -15.13 -8.23 0.28
CA GLY A 826 -16.22 -9.08 -0.21
C GLY A 826 -15.93 -9.83 -1.51
N PHE A 827 -14.72 -9.73 -2.07
CA PHE A 827 -14.40 -10.40 -3.34
C PHE A 827 -14.30 -11.92 -3.15
N GLY A 828 -15.23 -12.64 -3.78
CA GLY A 828 -15.39 -14.09 -3.65
C GLY A 828 -16.41 -14.53 -2.61
N SER A 829 -16.98 -13.61 -1.83
CA SER A 829 -17.99 -13.91 -0.80
C SER A 829 -19.28 -13.09 -0.90
N ASP A 830 -19.22 -11.84 -1.37
CA ASP A 830 -20.40 -11.00 -1.62
C ASP A 830 -20.78 -11.02 -3.11
N PRO A 831 -21.93 -11.62 -3.48
CA PRO A 831 -22.40 -11.64 -4.87
C PRO A 831 -22.62 -10.27 -5.48
N ARG A 832 -22.74 -9.20 -4.67
CA ARG A 832 -22.84 -7.83 -5.18
C ARG A 832 -21.57 -7.35 -5.89
N CYS A 833 -20.44 -8.01 -5.66
CA CYS A 833 -19.17 -7.70 -6.31
C CYS A 833 -18.97 -8.49 -7.62
N ASP A 834 -19.87 -9.41 -7.95
CA ASP A 834 -19.79 -10.23 -9.15
C ASP A 834 -20.07 -9.40 -10.41
N PRO A 835 -19.43 -9.73 -11.55
CA PRO A 835 -19.57 -8.92 -12.75
C PRO A 835 -21.03 -8.93 -13.24
N PRO A 836 -21.51 -7.84 -13.86
CA PRO A 836 -22.79 -7.86 -14.56
C PRO A 836 -22.70 -8.83 -15.75
N VAL A 837 -23.78 -9.57 -15.98
CA VAL A 837 -23.85 -10.59 -17.03
C VAL A 837 -25.09 -10.32 -17.89
N ALA A 838 -24.92 -10.35 -19.21
CA ALA A 838 -26.03 -10.43 -20.14
C ALA A 838 -26.07 -11.85 -20.70
N ARG A 839 -27.09 -12.64 -20.33
CA ARG A 839 -27.29 -13.99 -20.87
C ARG A 839 -28.11 -13.89 -22.14
N LEU A 840 -27.74 -14.66 -23.16
CA LEU A 840 -28.41 -14.67 -24.45
C LEU A 840 -28.85 -16.09 -24.81
N GLU A 841 -30.06 -16.21 -25.32
CA GLU A 841 -30.69 -17.45 -25.77
C GLU A 841 -31.41 -17.23 -27.10
N ILE A 842 -31.61 -18.31 -27.85
CA ILE A 842 -32.40 -18.26 -29.09
C ILE A 842 -33.86 -18.23 -28.69
N ALA A 843 -34.63 -17.28 -29.23
CA ALA A 843 -36.04 -17.14 -28.87
C ALA A 843 -36.88 -18.39 -29.22
N ARG A 844 -36.53 -19.05 -30.34
CA ARG A 844 -37.12 -20.30 -30.85
C ARG A 844 -36.09 -21.11 -31.63
N GLU A 845 -35.84 -22.36 -31.23
CA GLU A 845 -34.87 -23.23 -31.92
C GLU A 845 -35.31 -23.63 -33.35
N GLU A 846 -36.61 -23.74 -33.59
CA GLU A 846 -37.17 -24.05 -34.91
C GLU A 846 -36.80 -22.99 -35.96
N ASP A 847 -36.87 -21.72 -35.56
CA ASP A 847 -36.52 -20.56 -36.36
C ASP A 847 -35.02 -20.60 -36.76
N LEU A 848 -34.15 -21.03 -35.84
CA LEU A 848 -32.72 -21.23 -36.15
C LEU A 848 -32.56 -22.30 -37.22
N ALA A 849 -33.24 -23.44 -37.09
CA ALA A 849 -33.11 -24.54 -38.04
C ALA A 849 -33.60 -24.15 -39.45
N GLU A 850 -34.70 -23.40 -39.55
CA GLU A 850 -35.22 -22.86 -40.82
C GLU A 850 -34.27 -21.84 -41.44
N VAL A 851 -33.76 -20.92 -40.61
CA VAL A 851 -32.76 -19.93 -41.05
C VAL A 851 -31.52 -20.65 -41.56
N LEU A 852 -30.96 -21.63 -40.84
CA LEU A 852 -29.79 -22.40 -41.26
C LEU A 852 -30.01 -23.25 -42.53
N ARG A 853 -31.24 -23.70 -42.81
CA ARG A 853 -31.58 -24.35 -44.09
C ARG A 853 -31.79 -23.37 -45.25
N GLY A 854 -31.98 -22.09 -44.93
CA GLY A 854 -32.31 -21.06 -45.92
C GLY A 854 -33.80 -20.99 -46.25
N ASP A 855 -34.66 -21.60 -45.43
CA ASP A 855 -36.11 -21.61 -45.59
C ASP A 855 -36.76 -20.28 -45.12
N ARG A 856 -35.98 -19.42 -44.47
CA ARG A 856 -36.38 -18.12 -43.92
C ARG A 856 -35.47 -16.99 -44.39
N ASP A 857 -35.93 -15.75 -44.23
CA ASP A 857 -35.28 -14.50 -44.68
C ASP A 857 -33.94 -14.17 -44.00
N GLY A 858 -33.44 -15.01 -43.08
CA GLY A 858 -32.12 -14.88 -42.48
C GLY A 858 -32.11 -14.19 -41.12
N TRP A 859 -33.22 -13.61 -40.67
CA TRP A 859 -33.32 -12.97 -39.36
C TRP A 859 -33.69 -13.99 -38.28
N LEU A 860 -32.93 -13.96 -37.18
CA LEU A 860 -33.12 -14.82 -36.01
C LEU A 860 -33.40 -13.97 -34.78
N ALA A 861 -34.55 -14.19 -34.14
CA ALA A 861 -34.86 -13.56 -32.86
C ALA A 861 -34.04 -14.20 -31.73
N VAL A 862 -33.35 -13.36 -30.97
CA VAL A 862 -32.65 -13.72 -29.74
C VAL A 862 -33.26 -12.99 -28.56
N ARG A 863 -33.33 -13.68 -27.44
CA ARG A 863 -33.77 -13.13 -26.16
C ARG A 863 -32.63 -13.16 -25.19
N GLY A 864 -32.58 -12.17 -24.32
CA GLY A 864 -31.57 -12.15 -23.29
C GLY A 864 -32.07 -11.50 -22.03
N ARG A 865 -31.28 -11.66 -20.96
CA ARG A 865 -31.55 -11.06 -19.67
C ARG A 865 -30.28 -10.40 -19.15
N LEU A 866 -30.39 -9.11 -18.83
CA LEU A 866 -29.35 -8.37 -18.14
C LEU A 866 -29.49 -8.57 -16.63
N GLU A 867 -28.49 -9.20 -16.03
CA GLU A 867 -28.33 -9.36 -14.59
C GLU A 867 -27.22 -8.42 -14.12
N TRP A 868 -27.57 -7.48 -13.24
CA TRP A 868 -26.62 -6.55 -12.65
C TRP A 868 -26.70 -6.64 -11.13
N PRO A 869 -25.74 -7.29 -10.47
CA PRO A 869 -25.76 -7.42 -9.02
C PRO A 869 -25.87 -6.07 -8.32
N GLY A 870 -26.80 -5.93 -7.39
CA GLY A 870 -27.05 -4.68 -6.67
C GLY A 870 -27.83 -3.60 -7.45
N ASP A 871 -28.27 -3.86 -8.68
CA ASP A 871 -29.12 -2.93 -9.45
C ASP A 871 -30.41 -3.60 -9.94
N PRO A 872 -31.53 -3.44 -9.22
CA PRO A 872 -32.82 -4.00 -9.65
C PRO A 872 -33.43 -3.29 -10.86
N ALA A 873 -32.91 -2.11 -11.25
CA ALA A 873 -33.40 -1.31 -12.37
C ALA A 873 -32.43 -1.33 -13.57
N ALA A 874 -31.61 -2.37 -13.70
CA ALA A 874 -30.58 -2.51 -14.74
C ALA A 874 -31.10 -2.32 -16.17
N HIS A 875 -32.38 -2.62 -16.43
CA HIS A 875 -33.02 -2.37 -17.73
C HIS A 875 -32.93 -0.90 -18.18
N ARG A 876 -32.89 0.06 -17.24
CA ARG A 876 -32.79 1.50 -17.55
C ARG A 876 -31.40 1.91 -18.02
N ARG A 877 -30.41 1.03 -17.90
CA ARG A 877 -29.06 1.27 -18.40
C ARG A 877 -29.01 1.15 -19.90
N ILE A 878 -29.73 0.16 -20.47
CA ILE A 878 -29.68 -0.21 -21.88
C ILE A 878 -30.22 0.94 -22.74
N ASP A 879 -29.42 1.41 -23.70
CA ASP A 879 -29.89 2.29 -24.76
C ASP A 879 -30.64 1.46 -25.82
N PRO A 880 -31.97 1.57 -25.92
CA PRO A 880 -32.76 0.76 -26.85
C PRO A 880 -32.49 1.13 -28.33
N LYS A 881 -31.80 2.24 -28.60
CA LYS A 881 -31.51 2.69 -29.97
C LYS A 881 -30.21 2.11 -30.52
N LYS A 882 -29.37 1.49 -29.69
CA LYS A 882 -28.05 1.03 -30.08
C LYS A 882 -27.81 -0.40 -29.65
N VAL A 883 -27.66 -1.28 -30.64
CA VAL A 883 -27.29 -2.68 -30.46
C VAL A 883 -26.28 -3.06 -31.54
N GLU A 884 -25.22 -3.74 -31.14
CA GLU A 884 -24.28 -4.37 -32.07
C GLU A 884 -24.31 -5.88 -31.80
N ALA A 885 -24.06 -6.68 -32.82
CA ALA A 885 -23.85 -8.11 -32.65
C ALA A 885 -22.57 -8.55 -33.36
N PHE A 886 -21.98 -9.59 -32.83
CA PHE A 886 -20.76 -10.19 -33.37
C PHE A 886 -20.95 -11.70 -33.42
N ALA A 887 -20.39 -12.32 -34.45
CA ALA A 887 -20.32 -13.76 -34.55
C ALA A 887 -18.88 -14.22 -34.76
N PHE A 888 -18.63 -15.44 -34.32
CA PHE A 888 -17.32 -16.04 -34.37
C PHE A 888 -17.43 -17.56 -34.29
N LEU A 889 -16.45 -18.24 -34.87
CA LEU A 889 -16.22 -19.64 -34.55
C LEU A 889 -15.77 -19.72 -33.09
N SER A 890 -16.40 -20.59 -32.31
CA SER A 890 -16.06 -20.80 -30.92
C SER A 890 -14.56 -21.13 -30.79
N GLY A 891 -13.82 -20.31 -30.03
CA GLY A 891 -12.36 -20.37 -29.91
C GLY A 891 -11.54 -19.48 -30.88
N ALA A 892 -12.18 -18.79 -31.83
CA ALA A 892 -11.50 -17.85 -32.73
C ALA A 892 -11.19 -16.50 -32.04
N GLN A 893 -10.04 -15.90 -32.41
CA GLN A 893 -9.67 -14.54 -31.96
C GLN A 893 -10.34 -13.44 -32.80
N SER A 894 -10.68 -13.73 -34.07
CA SER A 894 -11.42 -12.79 -34.93
C SER A 894 -12.91 -12.91 -34.70
N ARG A 895 -13.60 -11.76 -34.71
CA ARG A 895 -15.05 -11.66 -34.59
C ARG A 895 -15.56 -10.82 -35.75
N GLU A 896 -16.55 -11.34 -36.45
CA GLU A 896 -17.17 -10.65 -37.57
C GLU A 896 -18.43 -9.91 -37.09
N PRO A 897 -18.61 -8.62 -37.43
CA PRO A 897 -19.82 -7.89 -37.09
C PRO A 897 -21.02 -8.47 -37.83
N VAL A 898 -22.18 -8.49 -37.16
CA VAL A 898 -23.44 -9.02 -37.67
C VAL A 898 -24.50 -7.94 -37.57
N GLU A 899 -25.35 -7.82 -38.59
CA GLU A 899 -26.46 -6.88 -38.54
C GLU A 899 -27.43 -7.27 -37.41
N ALA A 900 -27.74 -6.30 -36.55
CA ALA A 900 -28.65 -6.46 -35.42
C ALA A 900 -29.68 -5.34 -35.42
N ARG A 901 -30.95 -5.66 -35.14
CA ARG A 901 -32.04 -4.68 -35.12
C ARG A 901 -33.14 -5.01 -34.12
N GLY A 902 -34.06 -4.07 -33.94
CA GLY A 902 -35.32 -4.31 -33.22
C GLY A 902 -35.15 -4.52 -31.72
N LEU A 903 -34.12 -3.93 -31.09
CA LEU A 903 -33.89 -4.07 -29.65
C LEU A 903 -35.09 -3.54 -28.85
N THR A 904 -35.76 -4.44 -28.14
CA THR A 904 -36.81 -4.11 -27.17
C THR A 904 -36.35 -4.51 -25.78
N VAL A 905 -36.63 -3.67 -24.79
CA VAL A 905 -36.19 -3.88 -23.39
C VAL A 905 -37.41 -3.81 -22.48
N ARG A 906 -37.54 -4.81 -21.60
CA ARG A 906 -38.61 -4.93 -20.61
C ARG A 906 -38.12 -4.47 -19.25
N SER A 907 -39.06 -4.07 -18.38
CA SER A 907 -38.76 -3.65 -17.01
C SER A 907 -38.15 -4.77 -16.14
N SER A 908 -38.30 -6.04 -16.55
CA SER A 908 -37.71 -7.22 -15.93
C SER A 908 -36.19 -7.35 -16.15
N GLY A 909 -35.58 -6.52 -17.01
CA GLY A 909 -34.19 -6.70 -17.48
C GLY A 909 -34.06 -7.63 -18.68
N GLU A 910 -35.18 -8.18 -19.15
CA GLU A 910 -35.24 -8.95 -20.39
C GLU A 910 -35.16 -8.03 -21.60
N PHE A 911 -34.43 -8.46 -22.63
CA PHE A 911 -34.38 -7.79 -23.91
C PHE A 911 -34.53 -8.79 -25.05
N GLU A 912 -35.02 -8.31 -26.19
CA GLU A 912 -35.20 -9.10 -27.40
C GLU A 912 -34.67 -8.30 -28.59
N ALA A 913 -33.91 -8.95 -29.47
CA ALA A 913 -33.33 -8.36 -30.66
C ALA A 913 -33.33 -9.39 -31.81
N GLU A 914 -33.17 -8.93 -33.04
CA GLU A 914 -33.03 -9.79 -34.23
C GLU A 914 -31.61 -9.73 -34.77
N LEU A 915 -31.01 -10.89 -35.06
CA LEU A 915 -29.69 -11.04 -35.65
C LEU A 915 -29.80 -11.55 -37.09
N PHE A 916 -29.04 -10.99 -38.03
CA PHE A 916 -29.03 -11.47 -39.41
C PHE A 916 -28.00 -12.60 -39.61
N VAL A 917 -28.48 -13.84 -39.61
CA VAL A 917 -27.65 -15.07 -39.66
C VAL A 917 -27.23 -15.44 -41.09
N LYS A 918 -27.86 -14.89 -42.13
CA LYS A 918 -27.50 -15.21 -43.53
C LYS A 918 -26.09 -14.73 -43.89
N ASP A 919 -25.69 -13.54 -43.44
CA ASP A 919 -24.33 -13.01 -43.60
C ASP A 919 -23.25 -13.92 -42.98
N LEU A 920 -23.59 -14.71 -41.96
CA LEU A 920 -22.66 -15.66 -41.34
C LEU A 920 -22.25 -16.80 -42.28
N ARG A 921 -23.13 -17.19 -43.21
CA ARG A 921 -22.80 -18.14 -44.28
C ARG A 921 -21.99 -17.47 -45.39
N ASP A 922 -22.31 -16.23 -45.72
CA ASP A 922 -21.64 -15.46 -46.79
C ASP A 922 -20.24 -14.98 -46.39
N ALA A 923 -19.96 -14.79 -45.08
CA ALA A 923 -18.65 -14.44 -44.52
C ALA A 923 -17.61 -15.58 -44.52
N GLY A 924 -17.93 -16.74 -45.11
CA GLY A 924 -17.00 -17.88 -45.22
C GLY A 924 -16.78 -18.66 -43.90
N LEU A 925 -17.58 -18.41 -42.87
CA LEU A 925 -17.62 -19.19 -41.63
C LEU A 925 -18.45 -20.47 -41.87
N GLU A 926 -17.99 -21.35 -42.76
CA GLU A 926 -18.66 -22.64 -43.00
C GLU A 926 -18.80 -23.46 -41.70
N PRO A 927 -19.77 -24.39 -41.58
CA PRO A 927 -20.13 -25.13 -40.35
C PRO A 927 -19.05 -26.12 -39.86
N LYS A 928 -17.80 -25.93 -40.24
CA LYS A 928 -16.66 -26.71 -39.77
C LYS A 928 -16.27 -26.37 -38.33
N GLY A 929 -17.00 -25.52 -37.59
CA GLY A 929 -16.86 -25.32 -36.13
C GLY A 929 -18.18 -24.94 -35.47
N SER A 930 -18.21 -24.93 -34.13
CA SER A 930 -19.36 -24.43 -33.35
C SER A 930 -19.44 -22.91 -33.54
N LEU A 931 -20.45 -22.43 -34.25
CA LEU A 931 -20.66 -21.00 -34.52
C LEU A 931 -21.39 -20.38 -33.34
N ALA A 932 -20.88 -19.27 -32.81
CA ALA A 932 -21.50 -18.54 -31.72
C ALA A 932 -21.70 -17.06 -32.07
N ALA A 933 -22.68 -16.42 -31.43
CA ALA A 933 -22.90 -14.98 -31.52
C ALA A 933 -23.07 -14.34 -30.14
N CYS A 934 -22.70 -13.08 -30.02
CA CYS A 934 -22.99 -12.26 -28.84
C CYS A 934 -23.62 -10.93 -29.27
N VAL A 935 -24.36 -10.34 -28.34
CA VAL A 935 -24.94 -9.00 -28.48
C VAL A 935 -24.18 -8.05 -27.56
N ARG A 936 -23.77 -6.89 -28.07
CA ARG A 936 -23.23 -5.79 -27.28
C ARG A 936 -24.33 -4.80 -26.98
N LEU A 937 -24.63 -4.66 -25.70
CA LEU A 937 -25.57 -3.70 -25.14
C LEU A 937 -24.83 -2.41 -24.78
N PHE A 938 -25.31 -1.27 -25.28
CA PHE A 938 -24.76 0.04 -24.95
C PHE A 938 -25.54 0.67 -23.80
N PHE A 939 -24.84 1.46 -22.98
CA PHE A 939 -25.41 2.12 -21.83
C PHE A 939 -25.36 3.64 -21.93
N GLY A 940 -26.29 4.32 -21.22
CA GLY A 940 -26.41 5.78 -21.24
C GLY A 940 -25.17 6.54 -20.72
N ASP A 941 -24.28 5.88 -19.97
CA ASP A 941 -23.02 6.46 -19.49
C ASP A 941 -21.87 6.35 -20.52
N GLY A 942 -22.14 5.75 -21.68
CA GLY A 942 -21.18 5.51 -22.75
C GLY A 942 -20.38 4.21 -22.61
N THR A 943 -20.69 3.38 -21.61
CA THR A 943 -20.11 2.03 -21.46
C THR A 943 -20.94 0.99 -22.22
N ALA A 944 -20.40 -0.22 -22.38
CA ALA A 944 -21.09 -1.30 -23.07
C ALA A 944 -20.75 -2.67 -22.47
N LEU A 945 -21.74 -3.57 -22.45
CA LEU A 945 -21.57 -4.95 -22.00
C LEU A 945 -21.86 -5.90 -23.16
N GLU A 946 -20.94 -6.83 -23.40
CA GLU A 946 -21.18 -7.96 -24.30
C GLU A 946 -21.87 -9.09 -23.57
N SER A 947 -22.85 -9.71 -24.23
CA SER A 947 -23.51 -10.90 -23.74
C SER A 947 -22.57 -12.11 -23.73
N GLU A 948 -22.91 -13.09 -22.90
CA GLU A 948 -22.40 -14.44 -23.08
C GLU A 948 -22.74 -14.93 -24.51
N PRO A 949 -21.84 -15.71 -25.13
CA PRO A 949 -22.08 -16.22 -26.48
C PRO A 949 -23.22 -17.24 -26.49
N VAL A 950 -24.14 -17.09 -27.44
CA VAL A 950 -25.15 -18.10 -27.77
C VAL A 950 -24.69 -18.92 -28.96
N ALA A 951 -24.82 -20.25 -28.89
CA ALA A 951 -24.48 -21.14 -30.00
C ALA A 951 -25.54 -21.04 -31.11
N LEU A 952 -25.12 -20.72 -32.32
CA LEU A 952 -25.96 -20.65 -33.53
C LEU A 952 -25.88 -21.93 -34.39
N ALA A 953 -24.81 -22.73 -34.26
CA ALA A 953 -24.73 -24.03 -34.91
C ALA A 953 -23.85 -25.02 -34.14
N GLY A 954 -24.41 -26.21 -33.91
CA GLY A 954 -23.73 -27.48 -33.62
C GLY A 954 -23.20 -27.68 -32.20
N ASP A 955 -23.97 -28.40 -31.38
CA ASP A 955 -23.43 -29.34 -30.41
C ASP A 955 -23.87 -30.76 -30.85
N SER A 956 -22.94 -31.72 -30.83
CA SER A 956 -23.28 -33.12 -31.10
C SER A 956 -24.15 -33.65 -29.96
N GLY A 957 -25.23 -34.41 -30.26
CA GLY A 957 -26.03 -35.11 -29.24
C GLY A 957 -25.20 -36.10 -28.41
N LEU A 958 -23.99 -36.42 -28.86
CA LEU A 958 -23.00 -37.24 -28.18
C LEU A 958 -22.29 -36.53 -27.03
N LEU A 959 -22.28 -35.20 -26.95
CA LEU A 959 -21.57 -34.48 -25.88
C LEU A 959 -22.07 -34.89 -24.48
N GLY A 960 -21.12 -35.14 -23.58
CA GLY A 960 -21.36 -35.61 -22.21
C GLY A 960 -20.85 -37.03 -21.95
N LEU A 961 -21.17 -37.51 -20.74
CA LEU A 961 -20.74 -38.81 -20.24
C LEU A 961 -21.79 -39.89 -20.52
N TRP A 962 -21.35 -41.02 -21.05
CA TRP A 962 -22.14 -42.20 -21.31
C TRP A 962 -21.59 -43.35 -20.48
N VAL A 963 -22.43 -44.05 -19.74
CA VAL A 963 -22.03 -45.15 -18.85
C VAL A 963 -22.81 -46.41 -19.20
N GLY A 964 -22.11 -47.53 -19.30
CA GLY A 964 -22.69 -48.75 -19.84
C GLY A 964 -21.86 -50.00 -19.61
N THR A 965 -22.10 -50.98 -20.47
CA THR A 965 -21.37 -52.24 -20.48
C THR A 965 -20.87 -52.60 -21.87
N ALA A 966 -19.69 -53.20 -21.93
CA ALA A 966 -19.11 -53.79 -23.13
C ALA A 966 -18.94 -55.30 -22.98
N LEU A 967 -19.09 -56.02 -24.08
CA LEU A 967 -18.96 -57.47 -24.14
C LEU A 967 -18.04 -57.86 -25.29
N VAL A 968 -16.97 -58.60 -24.99
CA VAL A 968 -16.15 -59.23 -26.04
C VAL A 968 -16.87 -60.48 -26.55
N THR A 969 -17.21 -60.48 -27.84
CA THR A 969 -17.95 -61.57 -28.50
C THR A 969 -16.99 -62.58 -29.14
N GLU A 970 -15.88 -62.13 -29.71
CA GLU A 970 -14.90 -62.99 -30.37
C GLU A 970 -13.47 -62.70 -29.90
N MET A 971 -12.65 -63.76 -29.78
CA MET A 971 -11.23 -63.66 -29.43
C MET A 971 -10.43 -64.74 -30.16
N ASN A 972 -9.39 -64.33 -30.88
CA ASN A 972 -8.50 -65.25 -31.60
C ASN A 972 -7.35 -65.75 -30.71
N ARG A 973 -7.67 -66.74 -29.86
CA ARG A 973 -6.72 -67.29 -28.88
C ARG A 973 -5.51 -67.95 -29.53
N ASP A 974 -5.71 -68.64 -30.65
CA ASP A 974 -4.65 -69.36 -31.35
C ASP A 974 -3.60 -68.40 -31.93
N PHE A 975 -4.05 -67.29 -32.51
CA PHE A 975 -3.14 -66.24 -32.95
C PHE A 975 -2.39 -65.62 -31.76
N ILE A 976 -3.09 -65.27 -30.68
CA ILE A 976 -2.45 -64.65 -29.49
C ILE A 976 -1.40 -65.58 -28.88
N LEU A 977 -1.66 -66.90 -28.84
CA LEU A 977 -0.71 -67.88 -28.30
C LEU A 977 0.55 -68.01 -29.18
N ASN A 978 0.36 -67.99 -30.50
CA ASN A 978 1.40 -68.33 -31.46
C ASN A 978 2.10 -67.14 -32.14
N LYS A 979 1.66 -65.90 -31.87
CA LYS A 979 2.26 -64.70 -32.46
C LYS A 979 3.74 -64.59 -32.11
N ASN A 980 4.53 -64.10 -33.07
CA ASN A 980 5.97 -63.83 -32.92
C ASN A 980 6.84 -65.04 -32.55
N LEU A 981 6.33 -66.27 -32.76
CA LEU A 981 7.11 -67.49 -32.62
C LEU A 981 7.79 -67.82 -33.97
N GLU A 982 9.11 -67.68 -34.02
CA GLU A 982 9.92 -68.18 -35.14
C GLU A 982 10.30 -69.65 -34.92
N ALA A 983 10.62 -70.38 -35.99
CA ALA A 983 11.20 -71.72 -35.88
C ALA A 983 12.61 -71.59 -35.27
N ALA A 984 12.87 -72.27 -34.15
CA ALA A 984 14.16 -72.23 -33.50
C ALA A 984 15.24 -72.90 -34.37
N THR A 985 16.26 -72.15 -34.74
CA THR A 985 17.39 -72.62 -35.55
C THR A 985 18.68 -72.83 -34.73
N ASP A 986 18.70 -72.35 -33.48
CA ASP A 986 19.80 -72.45 -32.52
C ASP A 986 19.29 -72.33 -31.06
N GLU A 987 20.16 -72.51 -30.06
CA GLU A 987 19.77 -72.44 -28.63
C GLU A 987 19.27 -71.05 -28.20
N VAL A 988 19.76 -69.98 -28.82
CA VAL A 988 19.39 -68.59 -28.48
C VAL A 988 17.98 -68.27 -28.98
N SER A 989 17.66 -68.67 -30.22
CA SER A 989 16.32 -68.58 -30.81
C SER A 989 15.32 -69.50 -30.12
N ALA A 990 15.72 -70.68 -29.65
CA ALA A 990 14.89 -71.57 -28.82
C ALA A 990 14.54 -70.93 -27.46
N ALA A 991 15.52 -70.34 -26.77
CA ALA A 991 15.30 -69.63 -25.51
C ALA A 991 14.37 -68.42 -25.71
N ARG A 992 14.57 -67.64 -26.79
CA ARG A 992 13.71 -66.51 -27.15
C ARG A 992 12.27 -66.93 -27.46
N ALA A 993 12.07 -68.00 -28.23
CA ALA A 993 10.75 -68.55 -28.54
C ALA A 993 10.03 -69.05 -27.28
N SER A 994 10.75 -69.63 -26.31
CA SER A 994 10.19 -70.06 -25.02
C SER A 994 9.70 -68.88 -24.17
N ILE A 995 10.50 -67.80 -24.10
CA ILE A 995 10.12 -66.57 -23.39
C ILE A 995 8.88 -65.93 -24.03
N ILE A 996 8.84 -65.81 -25.36
CA ILE A 996 7.69 -65.24 -26.10
C ILE A 996 6.44 -66.10 -25.89
N ARG A 997 6.56 -67.44 -25.97
CA ARG A 997 5.43 -68.36 -25.73
C ARG A 997 4.90 -68.24 -24.31
N HIS A 998 5.77 -68.12 -23.31
CA HIS A 998 5.38 -67.92 -21.92
C HIS A 998 4.66 -66.58 -21.72
N ALA A 999 5.17 -65.50 -22.32
CA ALA A 999 4.52 -64.18 -22.29
C ALA A 999 3.13 -64.19 -22.95
N ASN A 1000 2.99 -64.81 -24.12
CA ASN A 1000 1.72 -64.97 -24.82
C ASN A 1000 0.71 -65.79 -23.98
N LYS A 1001 1.17 -66.87 -23.34
CA LYS A 1001 0.33 -67.69 -22.44
C LYS A 1001 -0.13 -66.91 -21.21
N ASN A 1002 0.75 -66.11 -20.59
CA ASN A 1002 0.39 -65.25 -19.46
C ASN A 1002 -0.62 -64.17 -19.86
N ARG A 1003 -0.53 -63.64 -21.09
CA ARG A 1003 -1.51 -62.70 -21.63
C ARG A 1003 -2.90 -63.34 -21.77
N LEU A 1004 -2.99 -64.55 -22.31
CA LEU A 1004 -4.23 -65.34 -22.37
C LEU A 1004 -4.79 -65.66 -20.98
N TYR A 1005 -3.92 -66.04 -20.04
CA TYR A 1005 -4.32 -66.26 -18.66
C TYR A 1005 -4.90 -64.99 -18.02
N GLY A 1006 -4.32 -63.82 -18.31
CA GLY A 1006 -4.89 -62.53 -17.90
C GLY A 1006 -6.31 -62.34 -18.41
N PHE A 1007 -6.56 -62.58 -19.70
CA PHE A 1007 -7.91 -62.48 -20.27
C PHE A 1007 -8.92 -63.45 -19.63
N ASP A 1008 -8.49 -64.67 -19.32
CA ASP A 1008 -9.33 -65.68 -18.65
C ASP A 1008 -9.61 -65.29 -17.19
N TYR A 1009 -8.59 -64.81 -16.47
CA TYR A 1009 -8.70 -64.34 -15.09
C TYR A 1009 -9.65 -63.14 -14.96
N TYR A 1010 -9.55 -62.18 -15.88
CA TYR A 1010 -10.45 -61.01 -15.94
C TYR A 1010 -11.80 -61.31 -16.59
N LYS A 1011 -12.08 -62.58 -16.95
CA LYS A 1011 -13.35 -63.01 -17.52
C LYS A 1011 -13.85 -62.10 -18.65
N VAL A 1012 -12.99 -61.83 -19.62
CA VAL A 1012 -13.25 -60.83 -20.68
C VAL A 1012 -14.50 -61.10 -21.53
N LYS A 1013 -15.03 -62.34 -21.53
CA LYS A 1013 -16.28 -62.73 -22.19
C LYS A 1013 -17.55 -62.48 -21.35
N GLU A 1014 -17.42 -61.95 -20.14
CA GLU A 1014 -18.55 -61.43 -19.35
C GLU A 1014 -18.70 -59.91 -19.61
N PRO A 1015 -19.88 -59.29 -19.38
CA PRO A 1015 -20.06 -57.84 -19.56
C PRO A 1015 -19.21 -57.03 -18.56
N HIS A 1016 -18.47 -56.04 -19.05
CA HIS A 1016 -17.60 -55.15 -18.27
C HIS A 1016 -18.08 -53.71 -18.29
N LYS A 1017 -17.88 -52.96 -17.20
CA LYS A 1017 -18.24 -51.55 -17.13
C LYS A 1017 -17.43 -50.71 -18.11
N LEU A 1018 -18.13 -49.85 -18.83
CA LEU A 1018 -17.62 -48.95 -19.84
C LEU A 1018 -18.11 -47.54 -19.58
N ASN A 1019 -17.29 -46.54 -19.87
CA ASN A 1019 -17.78 -45.19 -20.14
C ASN A 1019 -17.24 -44.63 -21.45
N PHE A 1020 -18.01 -43.73 -22.06
CA PHE A 1020 -17.55 -42.82 -23.11
C PHE A 1020 -17.76 -41.39 -22.64
N MET A 1021 -16.72 -40.56 -22.71
CA MET A 1021 -16.85 -39.11 -22.56
C MET A 1021 -16.57 -38.47 -23.91
N PHE A 1022 -17.50 -37.64 -24.38
CA PHE A 1022 -17.32 -36.79 -25.54
C PHE A 1022 -17.26 -35.34 -25.08
N GLU A 1023 -16.13 -34.71 -25.32
CA GLU A 1023 -15.88 -33.32 -24.92
C GLU A 1023 -15.21 -32.56 -26.06
N ARG A 1024 -15.40 -31.24 -26.07
CA ARG A 1024 -14.79 -30.38 -27.07
C ARG A 1024 -13.32 -30.14 -26.72
N THR A 1025 -12.46 -30.12 -27.74
CA THR A 1025 -11.01 -29.93 -27.54
C THR A 1025 -10.64 -28.56 -26.96
N ASP A 1026 -11.51 -27.57 -27.05
CA ASP A 1026 -11.31 -26.20 -26.53
C ASP A 1026 -11.69 -26.00 -25.05
N THR A 1027 -12.31 -27.00 -24.42
CA THR A 1027 -12.68 -26.95 -22.99
C THR A 1027 -11.49 -27.14 -22.04
N ASN A 1028 -10.32 -27.52 -22.56
CA ASN A 1028 -9.07 -27.64 -21.80
C ASN A 1028 -7.93 -26.80 -22.45
N PRO A 1029 -7.74 -25.54 -22.05
CA PRO A 1029 -6.85 -24.60 -22.73
C PRO A 1029 -5.37 -25.00 -22.75
N ALA A 1030 -4.92 -25.77 -21.75
CA ALA A 1030 -3.52 -26.13 -21.60
C ALA A 1030 -3.06 -27.22 -22.60
N GLU A 1031 -3.96 -28.13 -22.99
CA GLU A 1031 -3.67 -29.20 -23.97
C GLU A 1031 -4.24 -28.91 -25.36
N ALA A 1032 -5.25 -28.03 -25.49
CA ALA A 1032 -5.94 -27.73 -26.76
C ALA A 1032 -5.01 -27.38 -27.93
N ALA A 1033 -3.90 -26.67 -27.66
CA ALA A 1033 -2.94 -26.27 -28.69
C ALA A 1033 -2.29 -27.47 -29.41
N LEU A 1034 -2.18 -28.61 -28.73
CA LEU A 1034 -1.51 -29.82 -29.18
C LEU A 1034 -2.47 -30.84 -29.81
N MET A 1035 -3.79 -30.64 -29.71
CA MET A 1035 -4.80 -31.58 -30.24
C MET A 1035 -5.17 -31.26 -31.69
N GLU A 1036 -5.53 -32.29 -32.46
CA GLU A 1036 -6.11 -32.19 -33.82
C GLU A 1036 -7.59 -32.56 -33.81
N GLY A 1037 -8.44 -31.83 -34.54
CA GLY A 1037 -9.88 -32.13 -34.59
C GLY A 1037 -10.72 -31.49 -33.49
N LYS A 1038 -12.05 -31.61 -33.61
CA LYS A 1038 -13.03 -30.82 -32.85
C LYS A 1038 -13.40 -31.41 -31.48
N TYR A 1039 -13.22 -32.72 -31.32
CA TYR A 1039 -13.67 -33.46 -30.15
C TYR A 1039 -12.58 -34.40 -29.66
N TYR A 1040 -12.47 -34.57 -28.34
CA TYR A 1040 -11.71 -35.65 -27.75
C TYR A 1040 -12.68 -36.70 -27.21
N VAL A 1041 -12.31 -37.98 -27.34
CA VAL A 1041 -13.14 -39.10 -26.88
C VAL A 1041 -12.34 -39.91 -25.87
N GLN A 1042 -12.84 -39.96 -24.64
CA GLN A 1042 -12.32 -40.88 -23.63
C GLN A 1042 -13.20 -42.11 -23.58
N CYS A 1043 -12.58 -43.28 -23.56
CA CYS A 1043 -13.27 -44.57 -23.46
C CYS A 1043 -12.61 -45.35 -22.33
N SER A 1044 -13.25 -45.48 -21.16
CA SER A 1044 -12.65 -46.19 -20.04
C SER A 1044 -13.39 -47.49 -19.73
N TYR A 1045 -12.61 -48.58 -19.73
CA TYR A 1045 -13.07 -49.91 -19.32
C TYR A 1045 -12.53 -50.19 -17.91
N PHE A 1046 -13.38 -50.09 -16.89
CA PHE A 1046 -12.93 -50.08 -15.49
C PHE A 1046 -12.29 -51.40 -15.04
N ASP A 1047 -12.77 -52.53 -15.57
CA ASP A 1047 -12.32 -53.88 -15.21
C ASP A 1047 -11.49 -54.56 -16.33
N LEU A 1048 -11.30 -53.87 -17.46
CA LEU A 1048 -10.62 -54.40 -18.65
C LEU A 1048 -9.48 -53.48 -19.13
N ARG A 1049 -8.37 -53.45 -18.38
CA ARG A 1049 -7.18 -52.61 -18.68
C ARG A 1049 -6.41 -52.99 -19.96
N LEU A 1050 -6.88 -54.00 -20.69
CA LEU A 1050 -6.25 -54.52 -21.91
C LEU A 1050 -6.76 -53.83 -23.19
N LEU A 1051 -7.81 -53.00 -23.08
CA LEU A 1051 -8.28 -52.11 -24.14
C LEU A 1051 -7.74 -50.68 -23.94
N PRO A 1052 -7.50 -49.91 -25.02
CA PRO A 1052 -7.01 -48.54 -24.93
C PRO A 1052 -8.00 -47.67 -24.16
N GLN A 1053 -7.48 -46.83 -23.26
CA GLN A 1053 -8.29 -46.08 -22.30
C GLN A 1053 -8.57 -44.63 -22.74
N PHE A 1054 -8.00 -44.17 -23.86
CA PHE A 1054 -8.12 -42.80 -24.35
C PHE A 1054 -7.88 -42.72 -25.87
N PHE A 1055 -8.63 -41.85 -26.56
CA PHE A 1055 -8.42 -41.50 -27.96
C PHE A 1055 -8.26 -39.99 -28.07
N LYS A 1056 -7.01 -39.54 -27.95
CA LYS A 1056 -6.63 -38.12 -28.04
C LYS A 1056 -5.92 -37.89 -29.38
N PRO A 1057 -6.54 -37.18 -30.34
CA PRO A 1057 -5.89 -36.83 -31.60
C PRO A 1057 -4.84 -35.74 -31.33
N TYR A 1058 -3.55 -36.04 -31.45
CA TYR A 1058 -2.44 -35.10 -31.20
C TYR A 1058 -1.70 -34.74 -32.49
N LYS A 1059 -1.27 -33.47 -32.61
CA LYS A 1059 -0.44 -32.97 -33.74
C LYS A 1059 0.94 -33.60 -33.83
N ASP A 1060 1.47 -34.10 -32.71
CA ASP A 1060 2.85 -34.55 -32.56
C ASP A 1060 3.00 -36.07 -32.39
N ASN A 1061 2.02 -36.84 -32.86
CA ASN A 1061 2.00 -38.32 -32.85
C ASN A 1061 2.11 -38.98 -31.45
N ARG A 1062 1.86 -38.26 -30.35
CA ARG A 1062 1.94 -38.79 -28.96
C ARG A 1062 1.15 -40.07 -28.73
N GLU A 1063 0.03 -40.25 -29.41
CA GLU A 1063 -0.90 -41.38 -29.23
C GLU A 1063 -1.01 -42.28 -30.48
N GLY A 1064 -0.10 -42.13 -31.44
CA GLY A 1064 -0.18 -42.80 -32.75
C GLY A 1064 -1.11 -42.10 -33.74
N GLU A 1065 -1.41 -42.76 -34.87
CA GLU A 1065 -2.32 -42.25 -35.89
C GLU A 1065 -3.77 -42.45 -35.39
N VAL A 1066 -4.36 -41.39 -34.85
CA VAL A 1066 -5.70 -41.39 -34.26
C VAL A 1066 -6.66 -40.63 -35.18
N GLU A 1067 -7.69 -41.30 -35.66
CA GLU A 1067 -8.77 -40.70 -36.44
C GLU A 1067 -10.05 -40.68 -35.59
N VAL A 1068 -10.60 -39.48 -35.36
CA VAL A 1068 -11.83 -39.29 -34.59
C VAL A 1068 -12.84 -38.56 -35.46
N VAL A 1069 -13.95 -39.24 -35.76
CA VAL A 1069 -15.08 -38.69 -36.50
C VAL A 1069 -16.30 -38.71 -35.58
N VAL A 1070 -16.78 -37.53 -35.20
CA VAL A 1070 -17.98 -37.34 -34.37
C VAL A 1070 -19.02 -36.58 -35.19
N GLY A 1071 -20.12 -37.26 -35.50
CA GLY A 1071 -21.31 -36.70 -36.17
C GLY A 1071 -22.34 -36.18 -35.17
N ALA A 1072 -23.55 -35.90 -35.64
CA ALA A 1072 -24.64 -35.39 -34.78
C ALA A 1072 -25.15 -36.45 -33.78
N ASP A 1073 -25.23 -37.71 -34.21
CA ASP A 1073 -25.82 -38.84 -33.47
C ASP A 1073 -24.97 -40.12 -33.56
N SER A 1074 -23.79 -40.06 -34.18
CA SER A 1074 -22.92 -41.21 -34.40
C SER A 1074 -21.45 -40.84 -34.32
N PHE A 1075 -20.61 -41.82 -33.98
CA PHE A 1075 -19.16 -41.64 -33.95
C PHE A 1075 -18.44 -42.84 -34.56
N SER A 1076 -17.23 -42.58 -35.05
CA SER A 1076 -16.26 -43.58 -35.45
C SER A 1076 -14.88 -43.13 -35.01
N ILE A 1077 -14.16 -44.01 -34.32
CA ILE A 1077 -12.78 -43.78 -33.90
C ILE A 1077 -11.90 -44.91 -34.39
N SER A 1078 -10.69 -44.57 -34.85
CA SER A 1078 -9.62 -45.51 -35.11
C SER A 1078 -8.32 -45.03 -34.51
N ARG A 1079 -7.49 -45.96 -34.02
CA ARG A 1079 -6.13 -45.69 -33.57
C ARG A 1079 -5.22 -46.75 -34.14
N LYS A 1080 -4.14 -46.32 -34.80
CA LYS A 1080 -3.08 -47.21 -35.27
C LYS A 1080 -1.78 -46.85 -34.58
N GLU A 1081 -1.13 -47.84 -33.99
CA GLU A 1081 0.18 -47.62 -33.36
C GLU A 1081 1.10 -48.83 -33.53
N THR A 1082 2.40 -48.61 -33.41
CA THR A 1082 3.39 -49.68 -33.44
C THR A 1082 4.03 -49.81 -32.07
N ARG A 1083 3.92 -50.99 -31.44
CA ARG A 1083 4.54 -51.29 -30.14
C ARG A 1083 5.60 -52.37 -30.30
N GLN A 1084 6.77 -52.16 -29.71
CA GLN A 1084 7.80 -53.18 -29.65
C GLN A 1084 7.52 -54.13 -28.47
N GLU A 1085 7.12 -55.37 -28.75
CA GLU A 1085 6.99 -56.43 -27.73
C GLU A 1085 8.12 -57.45 -27.95
N HIS A 1086 8.95 -57.69 -26.93
CA HIS A 1086 10.07 -58.65 -26.99
C HIS A 1086 11.06 -58.42 -28.16
N GLY A 1087 11.30 -57.15 -28.49
CA GLY A 1087 12.19 -56.74 -29.58
C GLY A 1087 11.56 -56.80 -30.97
N ILE A 1088 10.27 -57.15 -31.09
CA ILE A 1088 9.53 -57.23 -32.37
C ILE A 1088 8.49 -56.13 -32.41
N ASN A 1089 8.44 -55.39 -33.53
CA ASN A 1089 7.46 -54.34 -33.76
C ASN A 1089 6.13 -54.97 -34.16
N ASN A 1090 5.09 -54.80 -33.33
CA ASN A 1090 3.72 -55.21 -33.61
C ASN A 1090 2.89 -53.98 -33.93
N ARG A 1091 2.18 -54.01 -35.06
CA ARG A 1091 1.24 -52.96 -35.46
C ARG A 1091 -0.14 -53.27 -34.91
N TRP A 1092 -0.65 -52.37 -34.10
CA TRP A 1092 -1.98 -52.47 -33.53
C TRP A 1092 -2.93 -51.49 -34.21
N GLU A 1093 -4.17 -51.93 -34.42
CA GLU A 1093 -5.27 -51.11 -34.90
C GLU A 1093 -6.50 -51.35 -34.02
N TRP A 1094 -6.95 -50.29 -33.36
CA TRP A 1094 -8.19 -50.29 -32.59
C TRP A 1094 -9.23 -49.48 -33.33
N THR A 1095 -10.45 -50.00 -33.40
CA THR A 1095 -11.60 -49.27 -33.93
C THR A 1095 -12.79 -49.40 -33.00
N ALA A 1096 -13.56 -48.32 -32.88
CA ALA A 1096 -14.88 -48.36 -32.26
C ALA A 1096 -15.82 -47.42 -33.00
N SER A 1097 -17.07 -47.84 -33.16
CA SER A 1097 -18.10 -47.02 -33.78
C SER A 1097 -19.43 -47.26 -33.09
N GLY A 1098 -20.25 -46.22 -33.01
CA GLY A 1098 -21.54 -46.31 -32.32
C GLY A 1098 -22.52 -45.22 -32.77
N LYS A 1099 -23.79 -45.46 -32.47
CA LYS A 1099 -24.90 -44.56 -32.79
C LYS A 1099 -25.81 -44.39 -31.58
N VAL A 1100 -26.30 -43.18 -31.38
CA VAL A 1100 -27.26 -42.80 -30.35
C VAL A 1100 -28.68 -43.05 -30.87
N THR A 1101 -29.53 -43.65 -30.04
CA THR A 1101 -30.98 -43.78 -30.27
C THR A 1101 -31.68 -43.52 -28.94
N GLY A 1102 -32.37 -42.37 -28.83
CA GLY A 1102 -32.85 -41.87 -27.54
C GLY A 1102 -31.69 -41.59 -26.58
N ASP A 1103 -31.77 -42.08 -25.34
CA ASP A 1103 -30.71 -41.93 -24.32
C ASP A 1103 -29.68 -43.06 -24.33
N THR A 1104 -29.68 -43.92 -25.36
CA THR A 1104 -28.83 -45.11 -25.43
C THR A 1104 -27.86 -45.02 -26.60
N LEU A 1105 -26.58 -45.25 -26.33
CA LEU A 1105 -25.49 -45.36 -27.26
C LEU A 1105 -25.13 -46.83 -27.48
N ASN A 1106 -25.32 -47.33 -28.70
CA ASN A 1106 -25.01 -48.70 -29.08
C ASN A 1106 -23.89 -48.73 -30.11
N GLY A 1107 -23.00 -49.72 -30.02
CA GLY A 1107 -21.92 -49.83 -30.98
C GLY A 1107 -21.08 -51.08 -30.90
N THR A 1108 -20.02 -51.08 -31.69
CA THR A 1108 -19.07 -52.19 -31.83
C THR A 1108 -17.65 -51.70 -31.66
N PHE A 1109 -16.78 -52.57 -31.15
CA PHE A 1109 -15.34 -52.33 -31.09
C PHE A 1109 -14.56 -53.52 -31.63
N SER A 1110 -13.36 -53.26 -32.12
CA SER A 1110 -12.50 -54.24 -32.78
C SER A 1110 -11.03 -53.90 -32.54
N VAL A 1111 -10.20 -54.93 -32.34
CA VAL A 1111 -8.76 -54.83 -32.14
C VAL A 1111 -8.03 -55.80 -33.06
N LYS A 1112 -7.18 -55.27 -33.93
CA LYS A 1112 -6.29 -56.03 -34.81
C LYS A 1112 -4.84 -55.87 -34.39
N GLU A 1113 -4.08 -56.95 -34.47
CA GLU A 1113 -2.63 -56.96 -34.29
C GLU A 1113 -2.00 -57.57 -35.55
N ASN A 1114 -1.04 -56.86 -36.15
CA ASN A 1114 -0.40 -57.21 -37.43
C ASN A 1114 -1.42 -57.55 -38.54
N GLY A 1115 -2.55 -56.84 -38.56
CA GLY A 1115 -3.65 -57.06 -39.51
C GLY A 1115 -4.59 -58.22 -39.19
N VAL A 1116 -4.31 -59.01 -38.15
CA VAL A 1116 -5.16 -60.13 -37.72
C VAL A 1116 -6.08 -59.69 -36.58
N GLN A 1117 -7.38 -60.01 -36.71
CA GLN A 1117 -8.38 -59.73 -35.68
C GLN A 1117 -8.08 -60.52 -34.41
N THR A 1118 -7.86 -59.81 -33.30
CA THR A 1118 -7.57 -60.40 -31.98
C THR A 1118 -8.78 -60.36 -31.05
N PHE A 1119 -9.54 -59.26 -31.05
CA PHE A 1119 -10.75 -59.05 -30.25
C PHE A 1119 -11.83 -58.34 -31.06
N SER A 1120 -13.09 -58.75 -30.93
CA SER A 1120 -14.24 -57.94 -31.35
C SER A 1120 -15.35 -58.04 -30.32
N GLY A 1121 -16.20 -57.02 -30.25
CA GLY A 1121 -17.28 -56.97 -29.28
C GLY A 1121 -18.29 -55.87 -29.53
N THR A 1122 -19.30 -55.84 -28.67
CA THR A 1122 -20.39 -54.86 -28.69
C THR A 1122 -20.41 -54.07 -27.39
N PHE A 1123 -20.98 -52.87 -27.41
CA PHE A 1123 -21.26 -52.09 -26.21
C PHE A 1123 -22.62 -51.42 -26.27
N GLU A 1124 -23.19 -51.21 -25.09
CA GLU A 1124 -24.41 -50.44 -24.86
C GLU A 1124 -24.17 -49.53 -23.65
N ALA A 1125 -24.44 -48.23 -23.80
CA ALA A 1125 -24.28 -47.23 -22.74
C ALA A 1125 -25.43 -46.24 -22.71
N LYS A 1126 -25.76 -45.71 -21.54
CA LYS A 1126 -26.78 -44.68 -21.36
C LYS A 1126 -26.16 -43.35 -21.01
N LYS A 1127 -26.77 -42.26 -21.46
CA LYS A 1127 -26.32 -40.91 -21.11
C LYS A 1127 -26.51 -40.67 -19.62
N LEU A 1128 -25.46 -40.24 -18.94
CA LEU A 1128 -25.52 -39.83 -17.56
C LEU A 1128 -25.93 -38.35 -17.55
N GLN A 1129 -27.10 -38.05 -16.97
CA GLN A 1129 -27.60 -36.68 -16.83
C GLN A 1129 -26.79 -35.87 -15.82
#